data_AF-A0A5P8M0A9-F1
#
_entry.id   AF-A0A5P8M0A9-F1
#
_cell.length_a   1.000
_cell.length_b   1.000
_cell.length_c   1.000
_cell.angle_alpha   90.00
_cell.angle_beta   90.00
_cell.angle_gamma   90.00
#
_symmetry.space_group_name_H-M   'P 1'
#
loop_
_entity.id
_entity.type
_entity.pdbx_description
1 polymer ?
#
loop_
_entity_poly.entity_id
_entity_poly.type
_entity_poly.pdbx_seq_one_letter_code
_entity_poly.pdbx_strand_id
1 'polypeptide(L)'
;MKTLGTAAAAFGMSRSVEAEINGYHTLATEDNRLGPVTPRDTVYQILTDRFYDGDTSNNDFEDFDSSLYDGSGEDLKLYQGGDWQGIIDKIPYLEEMGVTAVWISAPYDNRESKIEDYQDDGTVDVWTSYHGYHARNYFRTHRFFGGMQDFYAMRDALHNNGIKLVIDFVSNHTSRWRNPTKNNEPEEGELYEPDTDADGNYVFDENGDAVGENLLADPHDDVNGWFHGLGDRDGDSSKFGYRHKELGSLADFAHENGGVVDHLERATQFWKSKGIDGIRHDATLHMNPAFAKNLKTATDSSQGGPITHFGEFFISRPDPKYEEYRTFPDRTGINNLDFEFNRAATNAFGDFSETMSDFGDMLIKTHGDYTHEHQTITAVDNHDLTRFRYIQPNDKPYHAAIAALMTCRGTPKIYYGTEQYMNPGSSGANAGRLFMQTDSDFDTSTTAYQLISDLAQLRRDNLALAYGQTSILHSTDDVIVYERTFYDHVVVTAINRQPDQSESVPSVGTSLPDGSYGDYLSGDLYGQGISVDSGALDSFTLGGGEVSVWTASPDLGNAPKIGTTVSTMGQAGDSVHIYGSGLDGDVSVTFGGTPANVVSNSATRMTATVPDGPAGLVDVVVEKNGQTSNAAKYDILTDEPVQVIFHVEAETEPGETIHVVGDPPELGSWDALSGSESFMNPDYPEWFLPVSVPKDTTFEFKFVKIDESDNVTWESGSNRTFTSPTDSTETEDTPLYYWQS
;
A
#
# COMPACT_ATOMS: atom_id res chain seq x y z
N MET A 1 37.56 -37.39 24.23
CA MET A 1 37.76 -36.59 23.00
C MET A 1 36.58 -36.95 22.09
N LYS A 2 35.38 -36.36 22.25
CA LYS A 2 34.92 -35.04 21.76
C LYS A 2 35.32 -34.80 20.29
N THR A 3 34.52 -35.32 19.35
CA THR A 3 33.47 -34.66 18.54
C THR A 3 34.00 -33.63 17.52
N LEU A 4 33.78 -33.94 16.24
CA LEU A 4 33.76 -33.00 15.12
C LEU A 4 32.30 -32.95 14.64
N GLY A 5 31.68 -31.79 14.81
CA GLY A 5 30.35 -31.47 14.29
C GLY A 5 30.48 -30.66 13.01
N THR A 6 29.65 -31.04 12.04
CA THR A 6 29.33 -30.35 10.80
C THR A 6 28.66 -29.00 11.06
N ALA A 7 29.09 -27.95 10.37
CA ALA A 7 28.45 -26.65 10.36
C ALA A 7 27.90 -26.35 8.95
N ALA A 8 26.61 -26.01 8.96
CA ALA A 8 25.74 -25.33 8.01
C ALA A 8 26.30 -24.90 6.64
N ALA A 9 25.58 -25.35 5.61
CA ALA A 9 25.48 -24.65 4.33
C ALA A 9 24.61 -23.39 4.56
N ALA A 10 25.18 -22.21 4.28
CA ALA A 10 24.41 -20.99 4.11
C ALA A 10 23.96 -20.93 2.64
N PHE A 11 22.66 -20.76 2.43
CA PHE A 11 22.04 -20.55 1.13
C PHE A 11 22.59 -19.27 0.50
N GLY A 12 22.87 -19.32 -0.81
CA GLY A 12 23.32 -18.17 -1.57
C GLY A 12 22.13 -17.29 -1.94
N MET A 13 21.94 -16.20 -1.22
CA MET A 13 21.46 -14.96 -1.82
C MET A 13 22.58 -14.44 -2.75
N SER A 14 22.18 -13.81 -3.85
CA SER A 14 23.08 -13.09 -4.75
C SER A 14 24.07 -12.23 -3.94
N ARG A 15 25.37 -12.54 -4.07
CA ARG A 15 26.44 -11.88 -3.32
C ARG A 15 26.64 -10.40 -3.70
N SER A 16 25.96 -9.87 -4.73
CA SER A 16 26.13 -8.48 -5.18
C SER A 16 25.36 -7.48 -4.31
N VAL A 17 24.12 -7.77 -3.93
CA VAL A 17 23.26 -6.76 -3.28
C VAL A 17 23.68 -6.47 -1.83
N GLU A 18 24.13 -7.46 -1.06
CA GLU A 18 24.61 -7.25 0.32
C GLU A 18 25.91 -6.40 0.39
N ALA A 19 26.74 -6.43 -0.66
CA ALA A 19 27.96 -5.65 -0.73
C ALA A 19 27.67 -4.19 -1.17
N GLU A 20 26.71 -3.99 -2.06
CA GLU A 20 26.20 -2.68 -2.52
C GLU A 20 25.60 -1.83 -1.36
N ILE A 21 25.04 -2.49 -0.34
CA ILE A 21 24.24 -1.85 0.72
C ILE A 21 25.06 -1.43 1.96
N ASN A 22 26.16 -2.13 2.28
CA ASN A 22 26.79 -2.06 3.62
C ASN A 22 27.82 -0.94 3.84
N GLY A 23 27.94 0.02 2.92
CA GLY A 23 29.04 1.00 2.93
C GLY A 23 28.89 2.21 3.86
N TYR A 24 27.68 2.73 4.11
CA TYR A 24 27.58 4.16 4.47
C TYR A 24 26.77 4.58 5.71
N HIS A 25 25.97 3.72 6.34
CA HIS A 25 25.44 4.00 7.68
C HIS A 25 25.16 2.67 8.38
N THR A 26 25.75 2.45 9.55
CA THR A 26 25.36 1.32 10.40
C THR A 26 23.89 1.51 10.78
N LEU A 27 23.03 0.66 10.21
CA LEU A 27 21.64 0.53 10.62
C LEU A 27 21.57 0.47 12.15
N ALA A 28 20.64 1.22 12.74
CA ALA A 28 20.26 0.96 14.11
C ALA A 28 19.93 -0.54 14.24
N THR A 29 20.42 -1.19 15.30
CA THR A 29 20.07 -2.59 15.60
C THR A 29 18.56 -2.79 15.51
N GLU A 30 18.05 -3.95 15.06
CA GLU A 30 16.60 -4.21 14.88
C GLU A 30 15.73 -3.71 16.04
N ASP A 31 16.23 -3.78 17.28
CA ASP A 31 15.55 -3.27 18.50
C ASP A 31 15.24 -1.77 18.50
N ASN A 32 15.86 -0.97 17.61
CA ASN A 32 15.67 0.48 17.51
C ASN A 32 14.85 0.91 16.27
N ARG A 33 14.39 -0.02 15.42
CA ARG A 33 13.52 0.31 14.27
C ARG A 33 12.05 0.36 14.71
N LEU A 34 11.33 1.42 14.33
CA LEU A 34 9.89 1.55 14.57
C LEU A 34 9.07 0.40 13.96
N GLY A 35 9.58 -0.17 12.87
CA GLY A 35 8.96 -1.29 12.16
C GLY A 35 7.86 -0.80 11.21
N PRO A 36 7.20 -1.72 10.50
CA PRO A 36 6.17 -1.40 9.51
C PRO A 36 5.01 -0.57 10.08
N VAL A 37 4.36 0.19 9.21
CA VAL A 37 3.05 0.80 9.47
C VAL A 37 2.03 -0.29 9.83
N THR A 38 1.26 -0.02 10.87
CA THR A 38 0.23 -0.90 11.42
C THR A 38 -1.12 -0.19 11.50
N PRO A 39 -2.22 -0.93 11.73
CA PRO A 39 -3.55 -0.32 11.94
C PRO A 39 -3.67 0.62 13.15
N ARG A 40 -2.65 0.68 14.02
CA ARG A 40 -2.56 1.65 15.13
C ARG A 40 -2.05 3.02 14.68
N ASP A 41 -1.52 3.12 13.46
CA ASP A 41 -0.92 4.33 12.94
C ASP A 41 -1.95 5.28 12.33
N THR A 42 -1.59 6.56 12.30
CA THR A 42 -2.26 7.58 11.48
C THR A 42 -1.27 8.03 10.43
N VAL A 43 -1.58 7.74 9.17
CA VAL A 43 -0.73 8.06 8.02
C VAL A 43 -1.05 9.47 7.54
N TYR A 44 -0.03 10.29 7.31
CA TYR A 44 -0.16 11.61 6.70
C TYR A 44 0.56 11.63 5.35
N GLN A 45 -0.20 11.75 4.27
CA GLN A 45 0.35 11.76 2.92
C GLN A 45 0.78 13.16 2.52
N ILE A 46 2.05 13.28 2.16
CA ILE A 46 2.74 14.51 1.77
C ILE A 46 3.13 14.40 0.31
N LEU A 47 2.65 15.35 -0.50
CA LEU A 47 3.24 15.60 -1.81
C LEU A 47 4.43 16.53 -1.60
N THR A 48 5.65 16.00 -1.68
CA THR A 48 6.85 16.65 -1.13
C THR A 48 7.02 18.09 -1.61
N ASP A 49 7.00 18.31 -2.94
CA ASP A 49 7.09 19.64 -3.58
C ASP A 49 6.03 20.64 -3.08
N ARG A 50 4.90 20.17 -2.55
CA ARG A 50 3.73 20.99 -2.19
C ARG A 50 3.55 21.20 -0.69
N PHE A 51 4.48 20.75 0.14
CA PHE A 51 4.30 20.81 1.59
C PHE A 51 4.94 22.04 2.22
N TYR A 52 6.27 22.09 2.24
CA TYR A 52 7.03 23.19 2.84
C TYR A 52 8.45 23.22 2.27
N ASP A 53 8.90 24.39 1.86
CA ASP A 53 10.25 24.70 1.39
C ASP A 53 11.12 25.05 2.60
N GLY A 54 11.97 24.10 3.01
CA GLY A 54 12.90 24.25 4.12
C GLY A 54 14.31 24.65 3.68
N ASP A 55 14.70 24.37 2.44
CA ASP A 55 15.98 24.72 1.86
C ASP A 55 15.86 25.32 0.45
N THR A 56 15.63 26.63 0.41
CA THR A 56 15.56 27.38 -0.86
C THR A 56 16.80 27.29 -1.76
N SER A 57 17.91 26.70 -1.31
CA SER A 57 19.11 26.51 -2.15
C SER A 57 19.00 25.34 -3.14
N ASN A 58 18.03 24.45 -2.97
CA ASN A 58 17.74 23.34 -3.90
C ASN A 58 16.65 23.66 -4.95
N ASN A 59 16.04 24.85 -4.90
CA ASN A 59 14.98 25.29 -5.81
C ASN A 59 15.47 25.68 -7.21
N ASP A 60 16.73 26.12 -7.31
CA ASP A 60 17.34 26.57 -8.56
C ASP A 60 18.83 26.22 -8.55
N PHE A 61 19.28 25.53 -9.60
CA PHE A 61 20.65 25.05 -9.74
C PHE A 61 21.17 25.23 -11.17
N GLU A 62 22.50 25.28 -11.33
CA GLU A 62 23.17 25.83 -12.53
C GLU A 62 22.71 25.25 -13.87
N ASP A 63 22.30 23.98 -13.90
CA ASP A 63 21.88 23.22 -15.07
C ASP A 63 20.35 23.08 -15.23
N PHE A 64 19.55 23.68 -14.33
CA PHE A 64 18.09 23.67 -14.41
C PHE A 64 17.53 24.84 -15.22
N ASP A 65 16.40 24.62 -15.89
CA ASP A 65 15.61 25.70 -16.46
C ASP A 65 14.78 26.36 -15.37
N SER A 66 15.27 27.47 -14.81
CA SER A 66 14.60 28.21 -13.74
C SER A 66 13.18 28.70 -14.08
N SER A 67 12.73 28.60 -15.34
CA SER A 67 11.33 28.88 -15.72
C SER A 67 10.36 27.76 -15.33
N LEU A 68 10.86 26.62 -14.88
CA LEU A 68 10.09 25.46 -14.42
C LEU A 68 9.88 25.45 -12.90
N TYR A 69 10.31 26.51 -12.21
CA TYR A 69 10.04 26.76 -10.79
C TYR A 69 9.16 28.01 -10.62
N ASP A 70 8.12 27.91 -9.80
CA ASP A 70 7.20 29.00 -9.47
C ASP A 70 7.40 29.48 -8.02
N GLY A 71 7.30 28.57 -7.05
CA GLY A 71 7.47 28.86 -5.61
C GLY A 71 6.41 29.77 -4.99
N SER A 72 5.47 30.30 -5.77
CA SER A 72 4.42 31.21 -5.31
C SER A 72 3.11 30.50 -4.98
N GLY A 73 2.96 29.24 -5.40
CA GLY A 73 1.71 28.47 -5.30
C GLY A 73 0.68 28.84 -6.37
N GLU A 74 1.02 29.67 -7.36
CA GLU A 74 0.09 30.14 -8.40
C GLU A 74 0.03 29.19 -9.60
N ASP A 75 1.18 28.70 -10.09
CA ASP A 75 1.25 27.74 -11.21
C ASP A 75 1.49 26.31 -10.73
N LEU A 76 0.39 25.61 -10.44
CA LEU A 76 0.40 24.24 -9.91
C LEU A 76 0.97 23.18 -10.87
N LYS A 77 1.40 23.56 -12.10
CA LYS A 77 2.07 22.67 -13.06
C LYS A 77 3.60 22.63 -12.87
N LEU A 78 4.15 23.64 -12.19
CA LEU A 78 5.58 23.82 -11.97
C LEU A 78 6.01 23.36 -10.56
N TYR A 79 7.32 23.28 -10.33
CA TYR A 79 7.88 23.05 -9.00
C TYR A 79 7.57 24.23 -8.08
N GLN A 80 7.26 23.92 -6.82
CA GLN A 80 6.92 24.88 -5.77
C GLN A 80 8.00 24.94 -4.68
N GLY A 81 8.90 23.95 -4.60
CA GLY A 81 10.09 23.99 -3.75
C GLY A 81 9.96 23.27 -2.42
N GLY A 82 8.87 22.54 -2.19
CA GLY A 82 8.76 21.71 -0.99
C GLY A 82 9.78 20.58 -0.98
N ASP A 83 10.42 20.36 0.17
CA ASP A 83 11.59 19.47 0.28
C ASP A 83 11.64 18.69 1.61
N TRP A 84 12.68 17.87 1.77
CA TRP A 84 12.86 17.06 2.98
C TRP A 84 13.23 17.88 4.22
N GLN A 85 13.92 19.02 4.06
CA GLN A 85 14.16 19.93 5.17
C GLN A 85 12.83 20.54 5.67
N GLY A 86 11.91 20.85 4.77
CA GLY A 86 10.60 21.36 5.13
C GLY A 86 9.74 20.32 5.85
N ILE A 87 9.84 19.04 5.49
CA ILE A 87 9.24 17.96 6.29
C ILE A 87 9.83 17.94 7.71
N ILE A 88 11.17 18.02 7.85
CA ILE A 88 11.84 18.09 9.17
C ILE A 88 11.30 19.28 9.98
N ASP A 89 11.21 20.45 9.38
CA ASP A 89 10.75 21.69 10.03
C ASP A 89 9.30 21.60 10.52
N LYS A 90 8.49 20.72 9.92
CA LYS A 90 7.08 20.49 10.28
C LYS A 90 6.83 19.24 11.10
N ILE A 91 7.86 18.49 11.51
CA ILE A 91 7.70 17.36 12.43
C ILE A 91 6.92 17.75 13.70
N PRO A 92 7.17 18.89 14.37
CA PRO A 92 6.40 19.26 15.56
C PRO A 92 4.89 19.40 15.28
N TYR A 93 4.52 19.93 14.12
CA TYR A 93 3.12 20.05 13.69
C TYR A 93 2.48 18.68 13.44
N LEU A 94 3.22 17.76 12.82
CA LEU A 94 2.74 16.39 12.55
C LEU A 94 2.61 15.59 13.85
N GLU A 95 3.60 15.67 14.72
CA GLU A 95 3.64 14.95 16.02
C GLU A 95 2.50 15.40 16.93
N GLU A 96 2.28 16.72 17.07
CA GLU A 96 1.19 17.27 17.90
C GLU A 96 -0.20 16.88 17.36
N MET A 97 -0.34 16.67 16.04
CA MET A 97 -1.57 16.14 15.45
C MET A 97 -1.74 14.64 15.67
N GLY A 98 -0.75 13.96 16.23
CA GLY A 98 -0.77 12.52 16.45
C GLY A 98 -0.46 11.68 15.20
N VAL A 99 0.19 12.26 14.18
CA VAL A 99 0.72 11.50 13.04
C VAL A 99 1.81 10.55 13.53
N THR A 100 1.79 9.30 13.06
CA THR A 100 2.79 8.28 13.40
C THR A 100 3.41 7.62 12.18
N ALA A 101 2.98 8.01 10.98
CA ALA A 101 3.61 7.65 9.72
C ALA A 101 3.42 8.78 8.71
N VAL A 102 4.46 9.15 7.99
CA VAL A 102 4.35 9.99 6.79
C VAL A 102 4.51 9.14 5.54
N TRP A 103 3.69 9.39 4.53
CA TRP A 103 3.85 8.86 3.19
C TRP A 103 4.27 10.01 2.27
N ILE A 104 5.50 9.98 1.77
CA ILE A 104 6.05 11.01 0.88
C ILE A 104 6.01 10.58 -0.59
N SER A 105 6.10 11.57 -1.49
CA SER A 105 6.35 11.36 -2.92
C SER A 105 7.59 10.50 -3.19
N ALA A 106 7.70 9.97 -4.41
CA ALA A 106 8.81 9.10 -4.75
C ALA A 106 10.15 9.85 -4.62
N PRO A 107 11.12 9.34 -3.84
CA PRO A 107 12.29 10.10 -3.41
C PRO A 107 13.41 10.15 -4.44
N TYR A 108 13.30 9.36 -5.50
CA TYR A 108 14.36 9.15 -6.49
C TYR A 108 14.26 10.10 -7.68
N ASP A 109 15.33 10.15 -8.49
CA ASP A 109 15.46 11.06 -9.61
C ASP A 109 14.33 10.88 -10.63
N ASN A 110 13.84 12.03 -11.10
CA ASN A 110 12.70 12.16 -11.98
C ASN A 110 13.08 13.03 -13.18
N ARG A 111 12.34 12.94 -14.28
CA ARG A 111 12.50 13.83 -15.43
C ARG A 111 12.48 15.30 -15.01
N GLU A 112 13.57 16.02 -15.24
CA GLU A 112 13.69 17.46 -14.89
C GLU A 112 13.30 18.38 -16.05
N SER A 113 13.15 17.84 -17.27
CA SER A 113 12.77 18.63 -18.44
C SER A 113 11.27 18.91 -18.49
N LYS A 114 10.91 20.01 -19.16
CA LYS A 114 9.52 20.39 -19.36
C LYS A 114 8.73 19.33 -20.13
N ILE A 115 7.46 19.21 -19.78
CA ILE A 115 6.47 18.36 -20.47
C ILE A 115 5.42 19.28 -21.08
N GLU A 116 5.29 19.31 -22.39
CA GLU A 116 4.41 20.25 -23.10
C GLU A 116 3.12 19.56 -23.57
N ASP A 117 1.97 20.08 -23.15
CA ASP A 117 0.66 19.66 -23.64
C ASP A 117 0.02 20.74 -24.51
N TYR A 118 -0.09 20.45 -25.80
CA TYR A 118 -0.63 21.33 -26.83
C TYR A 118 -2.16 21.24 -26.84
N GLN A 119 -2.82 22.37 -26.57
CA GLN A 119 -4.27 22.44 -26.47
C GLN A 119 -4.91 22.79 -27.83
N ASP A 120 -6.19 22.42 -28.00
CA ASP A 120 -6.96 22.70 -29.23
C ASP A 120 -7.08 24.20 -29.55
N ASP A 121 -7.00 25.07 -28.55
CA ASP A 121 -7.08 26.52 -28.70
C ASP A 121 -5.72 27.17 -29.07
N GLY A 122 -4.67 26.37 -29.22
CA GLY A 122 -3.31 26.79 -29.56
C GLY A 122 -2.46 27.23 -28.36
N THR A 123 -2.97 27.13 -27.13
CA THR A 123 -2.16 27.28 -25.91
C THR A 123 -1.32 26.02 -25.65
N VAL A 124 -0.30 26.16 -24.81
CA VAL A 124 0.57 25.06 -24.38
C VAL A 124 0.63 25.10 -22.87
N ASP A 125 0.23 24.00 -22.24
CA ASP A 125 0.45 23.76 -20.83
C ASP A 125 1.84 23.18 -20.63
N VAL A 126 2.62 23.77 -19.72
CA VAL A 126 3.96 23.32 -19.39
C VAL A 126 3.92 22.68 -18.01
N TRP A 127 4.26 21.40 -17.94
CA TRP A 127 4.30 20.61 -16.73
C TRP A 127 5.73 20.22 -16.38
N THR A 128 5.91 19.90 -15.10
CA THR A 128 7.12 19.35 -14.52
C THR A 128 6.80 18.06 -13.78
N SER A 129 7.83 17.29 -13.44
CA SER A 129 7.68 16.04 -12.69
C SER A 129 7.69 16.21 -11.18
N TYR A 130 7.22 17.36 -10.67
CA TYR A 130 7.17 17.72 -9.24
C TYR A 130 6.55 16.66 -8.32
N HIS A 131 5.68 15.82 -8.88
CA HIS A 131 4.95 14.81 -8.14
C HIS A 131 5.78 13.55 -7.86
N GLY A 132 6.89 13.33 -8.58
CA GLY A 132 7.79 12.19 -8.39
C GLY A 132 7.42 10.91 -9.15
N TYR A 133 6.51 10.98 -10.15
CA TYR A 133 6.02 9.79 -10.88
C TYR A 133 6.58 9.62 -12.30
N HIS A 134 7.64 10.34 -12.66
CA HIS A 134 8.34 10.24 -13.93
C HIS A 134 9.78 9.78 -13.68
N ALA A 135 9.92 8.58 -13.14
CA ALA A 135 11.18 7.99 -12.70
C ALA A 135 12.22 8.01 -13.83
N ARG A 136 13.45 8.41 -13.48
CA ARG A 136 14.60 8.47 -14.38
C ARG A 136 15.78 7.65 -13.86
N ASN A 137 16.03 7.67 -12.56
CA ASN A 137 17.07 6.86 -11.91
C ASN A 137 16.69 6.55 -10.46
N TYR A 138 16.40 5.28 -10.15
CA TYR A 138 15.94 4.85 -8.82
C TYR A 138 17.01 4.94 -7.72
N PHE A 139 18.29 5.04 -8.07
CA PHE A 139 19.41 4.97 -7.11
C PHE A 139 19.99 6.34 -6.78
N ARG A 140 19.38 7.40 -7.32
CA ARG A 140 19.73 8.81 -7.08
C ARG A 140 18.54 9.53 -6.49
N THR A 141 18.74 10.48 -5.58
CA THR A 141 17.66 11.30 -5.04
C THR A 141 17.17 12.33 -6.04
N HIS A 142 15.91 12.76 -5.90
CA HIS A 142 15.38 13.89 -6.66
C HIS A 142 15.97 15.21 -6.13
N ARG A 143 16.62 15.99 -6.99
CA ARG A 143 17.43 17.16 -6.59
C ARG A 143 16.63 18.25 -5.89
N PHE A 144 15.37 18.45 -6.27
CA PHE A 144 14.47 19.41 -5.62
C PHE A 144 14.08 19.01 -4.19
N PHE A 145 14.22 17.73 -3.82
CA PHE A 145 13.90 17.27 -2.45
C PHE A 145 15.13 17.24 -1.54
N GLY A 146 16.33 17.07 -2.12
CA GLY A 146 17.62 17.04 -1.41
C GLY A 146 18.56 15.94 -1.87
N GLY A 147 19.77 15.92 -1.32
CA GLY A 147 20.75 14.83 -1.49
C GLY A 147 20.47 13.64 -0.56
N MET A 148 21.25 12.57 -0.68
CA MET A 148 21.07 11.37 0.16
C MET A 148 21.25 11.66 1.67
N GLN A 149 22.09 12.63 2.05
CA GLN A 149 22.22 13.06 3.45
C GLN A 149 20.97 13.75 3.98
N ASP A 150 20.26 14.51 3.15
CA ASP A 150 19.00 15.16 3.53
C ASP A 150 17.90 14.10 3.73
N PHE A 151 17.88 13.06 2.88
CA PHE A 151 16.99 11.91 3.07
C PHE A 151 17.24 11.23 4.43
N TYR A 152 18.51 10.96 4.76
CA TYR A 152 18.88 10.38 6.05
C TYR A 152 18.52 11.28 7.23
N ALA A 153 18.75 12.59 7.11
CA ALA A 153 18.39 13.55 8.14
C ALA A 153 16.87 13.57 8.38
N MET A 154 16.07 13.54 7.31
CA MET A 154 14.62 13.50 7.38
C MET A 154 14.11 12.20 8.00
N ARG A 155 14.59 11.05 7.51
CA ARG A 155 14.29 9.74 8.11
C ARG A 155 14.62 9.72 9.60
N ASP A 156 15.84 10.10 9.97
CA ASP A 156 16.27 10.06 11.37
C ASP A 156 15.45 11.02 12.24
N ALA A 157 15.12 12.21 11.74
CA ALA A 157 14.28 13.16 12.45
C ALA A 157 12.88 12.59 12.67
N LEU A 158 12.26 11.97 11.66
CA LEU A 158 10.96 11.30 11.80
C LEU A 158 11.03 10.17 12.82
N HIS A 159 12.00 9.27 12.68
CA HIS A 159 12.18 8.10 13.55
C HIS A 159 12.41 8.50 15.00
N ASN A 160 13.22 9.53 15.25
CA ASN A 160 13.47 10.06 16.60
C ASN A 160 12.21 10.63 17.27
N ASN A 161 11.20 11.02 16.48
CA ASN A 161 9.89 11.48 16.96
C ASN A 161 8.80 10.39 16.84
N GLY A 162 9.18 9.13 16.63
CA GLY A 162 8.23 8.01 16.56
C GLY A 162 7.37 7.99 15.30
N ILE A 163 7.75 8.72 14.25
CA ILE A 163 7.05 8.80 12.97
C ILE A 163 7.74 7.89 11.96
N LYS A 164 6.99 6.97 11.36
CA LYS A 164 7.46 6.07 10.30
C LYS A 164 7.55 6.78 8.95
N LEU A 165 8.41 6.29 8.06
CA LEU A 165 8.59 6.81 6.70
C LEU A 165 8.13 5.80 5.65
N VAL A 166 7.07 6.12 4.92
CA VAL A 166 6.61 5.42 3.72
C VAL A 166 6.99 6.25 2.50
N ILE A 167 7.49 5.60 1.45
CA ILE A 167 7.76 6.25 0.16
C ILE A 167 6.79 5.75 -0.90
N ASP A 168 6.41 6.63 -1.83
CA ASP A 168 5.89 6.19 -3.12
C ASP A 168 6.98 5.47 -3.92
N PHE A 169 6.58 4.42 -4.63
CA PHE A 169 7.44 3.65 -5.52
C PHE A 169 6.68 3.29 -6.79
N VAL A 170 7.20 3.75 -7.92
CA VAL A 170 6.67 3.52 -9.26
C VAL A 170 7.42 2.36 -9.86
N SER A 171 6.73 1.24 -10.06
CA SER A 171 7.29 0.06 -10.73
C SER A 171 6.64 -0.21 -12.08
N ASN A 172 5.68 0.61 -12.51
CA ASN A 172 4.98 0.43 -13.78
C ASN A 172 5.72 1.01 -14.98
N HIS A 173 6.30 2.20 -14.84
CA HIS A 173 6.83 2.97 -15.96
C HIS A 173 8.03 3.82 -15.55
N THR A 174 8.73 4.40 -16.54
CA THR A 174 9.73 5.45 -16.31
C THR A 174 9.09 6.83 -16.36
N SER A 175 9.07 7.46 -17.53
CA SER A 175 8.54 8.80 -17.76
C SER A 175 7.85 8.87 -19.12
N ARG A 176 7.20 10.02 -19.41
CA ARG A 176 6.53 10.23 -20.69
C ARG A 176 7.54 10.21 -21.82
N TRP A 177 7.36 9.26 -22.75
CA TRP A 177 8.28 9.04 -23.87
C TRP A 177 7.73 9.46 -25.23
N ARG A 178 6.44 9.78 -25.29
CA ARG A 178 5.77 10.33 -26.47
C ARG A 178 4.80 11.44 -26.08
N ASN A 179 4.58 12.37 -27.00
CA ASN A 179 3.64 13.46 -26.80
C ASN A 179 2.25 13.16 -27.41
N PRO A 180 1.26 12.69 -26.63
CA PRO A 180 -0.11 12.44 -27.12
C PRO A 180 -0.81 13.68 -27.69
N THR A 181 -0.43 14.88 -27.26
CA THR A 181 -1.03 16.13 -27.78
C THR A 181 -0.36 16.62 -29.06
N LYS A 182 0.72 15.96 -29.50
CA LYS A 182 1.51 16.35 -30.66
C LYS A 182 1.86 15.14 -31.53
N ASN A 183 0.83 14.39 -31.94
CA ASN A 183 0.94 13.23 -32.83
C ASN A 183 1.98 12.19 -32.39
N ASN A 184 2.11 11.95 -31.07
CA ASN A 184 3.07 11.02 -30.49
C ASN A 184 4.52 11.29 -30.90
N GLU A 185 4.88 12.57 -31.06
CA GLU A 185 6.28 12.99 -31.23
C GLU A 185 7.15 12.41 -30.09
N PRO A 186 8.36 11.88 -30.38
CA PRO A 186 9.28 11.38 -29.37
C PRO A 186 9.60 12.43 -28.30
N GLU A 187 9.54 12.03 -27.04
CA GLU A 187 10.07 12.74 -25.87
C GLU A 187 11.17 11.90 -25.20
N GLU A 188 11.46 12.13 -23.92
CA GLU A 188 12.43 11.36 -23.12
C GLU A 188 11.90 9.93 -22.81
N GLY A 189 12.10 9.39 -21.62
CA GLY A 189 11.67 8.04 -21.24
C GLY A 189 12.81 7.10 -20.91
N GLU A 190 14.05 7.55 -21.10
CA GLU A 190 15.26 6.81 -20.79
C GLU A 190 15.39 6.52 -19.30
N LEU A 191 15.83 5.30 -18.99
CA LEU A 191 16.16 4.83 -17.65
C LEU A 191 17.68 4.84 -17.46
N TYR A 192 18.14 5.33 -16.30
CA TYR A 192 19.54 5.40 -15.95
C TYR A 192 19.85 4.68 -14.63
N GLU A 193 21.11 4.32 -14.46
CA GLU A 193 21.66 3.75 -13.24
C GLU A 193 23.06 4.32 -12.92
N PRO A 194 23.57 4.17 -11.67
CA PRO A 194 24.91 4.62 -11.29
C PRO A 194 26.04 3.89 -12.05
N ASP A 195 27.26 4.41 -11.94
CA ASP A 195 28.48 3.67 -12.30
C ASP A 195 28.63 2.42 -11.44
N THR A 196 29.22 1.37 -12.01
CA THR A 196 29.58 0.15 -11.30
C THR A 196 31.08 0.02 -11.10
N ASP A 197 31.48 -0.61 -9.99
CA ASP A 197 32.86 -1.01 -9.75
C ASP A 197 33.25 -2.27 -10.54
N ALA A 198 34.47 -2.75 -10.36
CA ALA A 198 34.97 -3.94 -11.07
C ALA A 198 34.24 -5.24 -10.70
N ASP A 199 33.51 -5.25 -9.58
CA ASP A 199 32.72 -6.37 -9.09
C ASP A 199 31.22 -6.22 -9.48
N GLY A 200 30.85 -5.13 -10.17
CA GLY A 200 29.50 -4.84 -10.64
C GLY A 200 28.62 -4.09 -9.63
N ASN A 201 29.18 -3.64 -8.50
CA ASN A 201 28.42 -2.93 -7.48
C ASN A 201 28.26 -1.45 -7.85
N TYR A 202 27.09 -0.87 -7.60
CA TYR A 202 26.91 0.58 -7.76
C TYR A 202 27.86 1.39 -6.89
N VAL A 203 28.41 2.45 -7.47
CA VAL A 203 29.36 3.35 -6.82
C VAL A 203 28.63 4.56 -6.25
N PHE A 204 28.82 4.79 -4.95
CA PHE A 204 28.31 5.96 -4.23
C PHE A 204 29.48 6.76 -3.64
N ASP A 205 29.32 8.07 -3.57
CA ASP A 205 30.31 8.97 -2.96
C ASP A 205 30.25 8.95 -1.41
N GLU A 206 31.01 9.83 -0.76
CA GLU A 206 31.06 9.89 0.70
C GLU A 206 29.76 10.34 1.38
N ASN A 207 28.86 11.00 0.62
CA ASN A 207 27.53 11.41 1.07
C ASN A 207 26.48 10.32 0.80
N GLY A 208 26.84 9.27 0.06
CA GLY A 208 25.94 8.22 -0.38
C GLY A 208 25.18 8.57 -1.66
N ASP A 209 25.60 9.63 -2.37
CA ASP A 209 25.02 10.01 -3.66
C ASP A 209 25.62 9.15 -4.77
N ALA A 210 24.78 8.78 -5.75
CA ALA A 210 25.21 7.97 -6.89
C ALA A 210 26.30 8.66 -7.72
N VAL A 211 27.36 7.93 -8.05
CA VAL A 211 28.45 8.41 -8.91
C VAL A 211 28.18 8.02 -10.34
N GLY A 212 28.28 8.99 -11.26
CA GLY A 212 28.07 8.74 -12.68
C GLY A 212 26.62 8.42 -13.02
N GLU A 213 26.37 8.28 -14.31
CA GLU A 213 25.02 8.00 -14.81
C GLU A 213 25.12 7.30 -16.16
N ASN A 214 24.66 6.04 -16.19
CA ASN A 214 24.72 5.17 -17.35
C ASN A 214 23.31 4.95 -17.88
N LEU A 215 23.15 5.12 -19.19
CA LEU A 215 21.91 4.75 -19.88
C LEU A 215 21.73 3.24 -19.82
N LEU A 216 20.66 2.80 -19.15
CA LEU A 216 20.30 1.40 -18.98
C LEU A 216 19.33 0.93 -20.06
N ALA A 217 18.27 1.72 -20.30
CA ALA A 217 17.25 1.42 -21.29
C ALA A 217 16.70 2.70 -21.93
N ASP A 218 16.37 2.63 -23.23
CA ASP A 218 15.79 3.72 -24.01
C ASP A 218 14.57 3.18 -24.78
N PRO A 219 13.35 3.69 -24.54
CA PRO A 219 12.15 3.21 -25.24
C PRO A 219 12.14 3.52 -26.75
N HIS A 220 13.01 4.40 -27.25
CA HIS A 220 13.19 4.67 -28.69
C HIS A 220 14.20 3.73 -29.36
N ASP A 221 15.03 3.03 -28.59
CA ASP A 221 15.99 2.02 -29.04
C ASP A 221 15.98 0.80 -28.08
N ASP A 222 14.79 0.24 -27.86
CA ASP A 222 14.58 -0.83 -26.88
C ASP A 222 15.09 -2.20 -27.39
N VAL A 223 16.41 -2.31 -27.51
CA VAL A 223 17.10 -3.51 -28.02
C VAL A 223 16.97 -4.72 -27.09
N ASN A 224 16.68 -4.49 -25.80
CA ASN A 224 16.65 -5.50 -24.76
C ASN A 224 15.22 -5.82 -24.28
N GLY A 225 14.20 -5.17 -24.85
CA GLY A 225 12.78 -5.42 -24.52
C GLY A 225 12.41 -5.02 -23.10
N TRP A 226 12.96 -3.91 -22.60
CA TRP A 226 12.63 -3.36 -21.27
C TRP A 226 11.22 -2.77 -21.22
N PHE A 227 10.67 -2.40 -22.37
CA PHE A 227 9.37 -1.75 -22.47
C PHE A 227 8.44 -2.55 -23.40
N HIS A 228 7.14 -2.52 -23.10
CA HIS A 228 6.13 -3.20 -23.93
C HIS A 228 6.03 -2.60 -25.33
N GLY A 229 6.10 -1.28 -25.46
CA GLY A 229 6.05 -0.57 -26.75
C GLY A 229 4.77 -0.77 -27.56
N LEU A 230 3.65 -1.09 -26.88
CA LEU A 230 2.36 -1.38 -27.51
C LEU A 230 1.46 -0.15 -27.71
N GLY A 231 1.92 1.03 -27.31
CA GLY A 231 1.17 2.28 -27.35
C GLY A 231 0.20 2.43 -26.18
N ASP A 232 -0.47 3.58 -26.15
CA ASP A 232 -1.43 3.93 -25.10
C ASP A 232 -2.57 2.93 -24.97
N ARG A 233 -2.95 2.66 -23.72
CA ARG A 233 -4.12 1.83 -23.40
C ARG A 233 -5.42 2.42 -23.97
N ASP A 234 -5.53 3.74 -24.02
CA ASP A 234 -6.74 4.47 -24.42
C ASP A 234 -8.00 3.91 -23.72
N GLY A 235 -8.97 3.43 -24.50
CA GLY A 235 -10.22 2.82 -24.04
C GLY A 235 -10.17 1.31 -23.82
N ASP A 236 -9.01 0.67 -23.98
CA ASP A 236 -8.86 -0.77 -23.75
C ASP A 236 -9.02 -1.06 -22.25
N SER A 237 -10.14 -1.68 -21.89
CA SER A 237 -10.50 -2.01 -20.52
C SER A 237 -10.21 -3.47 -20.16
N SER A 238 -9.56 -4.22 -21.06
CA SER A 238 -9.17 -5.60 -20.81
C SER A 238 -7.99 -5.68 -19.83
N LYS A 239 -7.83 -6.84 -19.19
CA LYS A 239 -6.67 -7.14 -18.33
C LYS A 239 -5.34 -6.92 -19.07
N PHE A 240 -5.28 -7.33 -20.34
CA PHE A 240 -4.11 -7.12 -21.20
C PHE A 240 -3.82 -5.62 -21.39
N GLY A 241 -4.85 -4.83 -21.72
CA GLY A 241 -4.71 -3.39 -21.89
C GLY A 241 -4.21 -2.68 -20.62
N TYR A 242 -4.66 -3.08 -19.43
CA TYR A 242 -4.16 -2.49 -18.20
C TYR A 242 -2.69 -2.82 -17.90
N ARG A 243 -2.23 -4.03 -18.26
CA ARG A 243 -0.92 -4.56 -17.81
C ARG A 243 0.19 -4.54 -18.85
N HIS A 244 -0.12 -4.28 -20.13
CA HIS A 244 0.86 -4.35 -21.23
C HIS A 244 0.81 -3.13 -22.17
N LYS A 245 -0.08 -2.16 -21.91
CA LYS A 245 -0.18 -0.92 -22.70
C LYS A 245 0.06 0.28 -21.82
N GLU A 246 0.55 1.33 -22.44
CA GLU A 246 1.04 2.52 -21.75
C GLU A 246 -0.09 3.24 -21.01
N LEU A 247 0.24 3.67 -19.79
CA LEU A 247 -0.60 4.56 -18.99
C LEU A 247 -0.23 6.02 -19.32
N GLY A 248 -0.89 6.63 -20.30
CA GLY A 248 -0.70 8.06 -20.59
C GLY A 248 0.64 8.38 -21.26
N SER A 249 1.07 7.54 -22.20
CA SER A 249 2.32 7.62 -22.96
C SER A 249 3.57 7.59 -22.06
N LEU A 250 3.45 7.00 -20.86
CA LEU A 250 4.57 6.68 -19.99
C LEU A 250 5.22 5.38 -20.46
N ALA A 251 6.55 5.33 -20.55
CA ALA A 251 7.23 4.14 -21.07
C ALA A 251 7.04 2.96 -20.12
N ASP A 252 6.24 2.00 -20.57
CA ASP A 252 5.66 0.94 -19.75
C ASP A 252 6.61 -0.26 -19.66
N PHE A 253 7.02 -0.60 -18.43
CA PHE A 253 7.98 -1.68 -18.19
C PHE A 253 7.39 -3.04 -18.58
N ALA A 254 8.18 -3.84 -19.30
CA ALA A 254 7.87 -5.25 -19.52
C ALA A 254 8.25 -6.06 -18.28
N HIS A 255 7.32 -6.27 -17.36
CA HIS A 255 7.56 -7.04 -16.11
C HIS A 255 7.90 -8.51 -16.37
N GLU A 256 7.65 -9.01 -17.58
CA GLU A 256 8.05 -10.34 -18.06
C GLU A 256 9.53 -10.41 -18.46
N ASN A 257 10.27 -9.30 -18.40
CA ASN A 257 11.70 -9.23 -18.65
C ASN A 257 12.51 -9.33 -17.35
N GLY A 258 13.35 -10.37 -17.21
CA GLY A 258 14.16 -10.55 -16.00
C GLY A 258 15.12 -9.40 -15.67
N GLY A 259 15.58 -8.62 -16.66
CA GLY A 259 16.38 -7.42 -16.41
C GLY A 259 15.59 -6.30 -15.73
N VAL A 260 14.32 -6.14 -16.10
CA VAL A 260 13.39 -5.21 -15.44
C VAL A 260 13.12 -5.66 -14.00
N VAL A 261 12.89 -6.97 -13.80
CA VAL A 261 12.67 -7.56 -12.47
C VAL A 261 13.88 -7.31 -11.55
N ASP A 262 15.09 -7.68 -12.00
CA ASP A 262 16.33 -7.47 -11.24
C ASP A 262 16.54 -6.00 -10.85
N HIS A 263 16.34 -5.08 -11.81
CA HIS A 263 16.53 -3.66 -11.56
C HIS A 263 15.55 -3.11 -10.52
N LEU A 264 14.26 -3.46 -10.62
CA LEU A 264 13.23 -2.98 -9.70
C LEU A 264 13.37 -3.61 -8.31
N GLU A 265 13.78 -4.88 -8.20
CA GLU A 265 14.11 -5.50 -6.90
C GLU A 265 15.31 -4.84 -6.24
N ARG A 266 16.38 -4.56 -6.99
CA ARG A 266 17.53 -3.81 -6.46
C ARG A 266 17.12 -2.41 -6.00
N ALA A 267 16.24 -1.75 -6.75
CA ALA A 267 15.73 -0.43 -6.39
C ALA A 267 14.90 -0.44 -5.09
N THR A 268 13.96 -1.36 -4.91
CA THR A 268 13.18 -1.43 -3.66
C THR A 268 14.06 -1.81 -2.47
N GLN A 269 15.00 -2.75 -2.65
CA GLN A 269 15.94 -3.15 -1.61
C GLN A 269 16.92 -2.02 -1.24
N PHE A 270 17.34 -1.21 -2.21
CA PHE A 270 18.15 -0.02 -1.98
C PHE A 270 17.42 0.95 -1.03
N TRP A 271 16.17 1.32 -1.33
CA TRP A 271 15.40 2.23 -0.48
C TRP A 271 15.03 1.62 0.87
N LYS A 272 14.68 0.32 0.92
CA LYS A 272 14.51 -0.42 2.19
C LYS A 272 15.77 -0.35 3.06
N SER A 273 16.94 -0.52 2.45
CA SER A 273 18.21 -0.43 3.16
C SER A 273 18.49 0.97 3.73
N LYS A 274 17.88 2.01 3.15
CA LYS A 274 17.95 3.38 3.67
C LYS A 274 17.04 3.59 4.89
N GLY A 275 16.26 2.59 5.30
CA GLY A 275 15.50 2.62 6.56
C GLY A 275 14.10 3.20 6.43
N ILE A 276 13.46 3.06 5.28
CA ILE A 276 12.01 3.25 5.15
C ILE A 276 11.25 2.16 5.93
N ASP A 277 10.03 2.45 6.33
CA ASP A 277 9.12 1.56 7.07
C ASP A 277 7.99 1.02 6.18
N GLY A 278 7.87 1.51 4.95
CA GLY A 278 6.93 0.96 3.97
C GLY A 278 7.05 1.56 2.57
N ILE A 279 6.36 0.92 1.64
CA ILE A 279 6.25 1.32 0.24
C ILE A 279 4.76 1.42 -0.13
N ARG A 280 4.38 2.57 -0.72
CA ARG A 280 3.17 2.67 -1.53
C ARG A 280 3.54 2.35 -2.98
N HIS A 281 3.01 1.26 -3.52
CA HIS A 281 3.19 0.88 -4.91
C HIS A 281 2.22 1.64 -5.81
N ASP A 282 2.76 2.44 -6.71
CA ASP A 282 1.99 3.16 -7.73
C ASP A 282 1.35 2.19 -8.73
N ALA A 283 0.16 2.55 -9.22
CA ALA A 283 -0.49 1.89 -10.37
C ALA A 283 -0.55 0.35 -10.30
N THR A 284 -0.86 -0.27 -9.15
CA THR A 284 -0.83 -1.74 -9.03
C THR A 284 -1.88 -2.47 -9.89
N LEU A 285 -2.93 -1.77 -10.32
CA LEU A 285 -3.86 -2.25 -11.36
C LEU A 285 -3.16 -2.55 -12.70
N HIS A 286 -2.07 -1.83 -12.97
CA HIS A 286 -1.30 -1.90 -14.21
C HIS A 286 -0.12 -2.88 -14.13
N MET A 287 0.10 -3.53 -12.99
CA MET A 287 1.15 -4.52 -12.83
C MET A 287 0.61 -5.93 -12.94
N ASN A 288 1.41 -6.86 -13.47
CA ASN A 288 1.07 -8.27 -13.36
C ASN A 288 1.27 -8.74 -11.88
N PRO A 289 0.35 -9.55 -11.30
CA PRO A 289 0.45 -9.97 -9.90
C PRO A 289 1.64 -10.88 -9.58
N ALA A 290 2.18 -11.61 -10.56
CA ALA A 290 3.35 -12.47 -10.33
C ALA A 290 4.58 -11.64 -10.00
N PHE A 291 4.88 -10.63 -10.82
CA PHE A 291 5.91 -9.63 -10.56
C PHE A 291 5.68 -8.92 -9.22
N ALA A 292 4.45 -8.45 -8.96
CA ALA A 292 4.13 -7.74 -7.71
C ALA A 292 4.41 -8.59 -6.45
N LYS A 293 4.05 -9.88 -6.49
CA LYS A 293 4.33 -10.84 -5.41
C LYS A 293 5.84 -11.03 -5.24
N ASN A 294 6.57 -11.24 -6.34
CA ASN A 294 8.01 -11.48 -6.31
C ASN A 294 8.76 -10.25 -5.77
N LEU A 295 8.48 -9.06 -6.30
CA LEU A 295 9.09 -7.81 -5.84
C LEU A 295 8.90 -7.58 -4.34
N LYS A 296 7.67 -7.76 -3.83
CA LYS A 296 7.36 -7.60 -2.41
C LYS A 296 8.05 -8.67 -1.55
N THR A 297 8.10 -9.92 -2.00
CA THR A 297 8.73 -11.01 -1.23
C THR A 297 10.25 -10.85 -1.18
N ALA A 298 10.90 -10.57 -2.31
CA ALA A 298 12.31 -10.21 -2.36
C ALA A 298 12.64 -9.02 -1.45
N THR A 299 11.77 -8.00 -1.47
CA THR A 299 11.90 -6.85 -0.56
C THR A 299 11.82 -7.28 0.89
N ASP A 300 10.83 -8.07 1.31
CA ASP A 300 10.66 -8.51 2.70
C ASP A 300 11.76 -9.47 3.20
N SER A 301 12.21 -10.39 2.34
CA SER A 301 13.27 -11.37 2.66
C SER A 301 14.66 -10.74 2.80
N SER A 302 14.89 -9.57 2.20
CA SER A 302 16.16 -8.84 2.38
C SER A 302 16.38 -8.36 3.83
N GLN A 303 17.62 -7.97 4.16
CA GLN A 303 18.01 -7.61 5.52
C GLN A 303 17.07 -6.60 6.19
N GLY A 304 16.77 -6.85 7.47
CA GLY A 304 15.97 -5.96 8.32
C GLY A 304 14.48 -6.28 8.36
N GLY A 305 14.06 -7.41 7.78
CA GLY A 305 12.72 -7.98 7.91
C GLY A 305 11.65 -7.21 7.12
N PRO A 306 10.38 -7.59 7.26
CA PRO A 306 9.32 -7.08 6.41
C PRO A 306 8.94 -5.63 6.72
N ILE A 307 8.59 -4.88 5.67
CA ILE A 307 8.04 -3.52 5.76
C ILE A 307 6.58 -3.49 5.29
N THR A 308 5.87 -2.37 5.47
CA THR A 308 4.49 -2.28 4.97
C THR A 308 4.49 -2.14 3.45
N HIS A 309 3.60 -2.88 2.79
CA HIS A 309 3.32 -2.70 1.38
C HIS A 309 1.82 -2.47 1.17
N PHE A 310 1.49 -1.38 0.50
CA PHE A 310 0.13 -1.15 -0.02
C PHE A 310 0.20 -0.54 -1.42
N GLY A 311 -0.81 -0.77 -2.23
CA GLY A 311 -0.84 -0.41 -3.64
C GLY A 311 -2.05 0.43 -4.02
N GLU A 312 -1.87 1.26 -5.03
CA GLU A 312 -2.97 1.93 -5.69
C GLU A 312 -3.56 1.07 -6.82
N PHE A 313 -4.58 0.30 -6.45
CA PHE A 313 -5.42 -0.40 -7.42
C PHE A 313 -6.68 0.45 -7.63
N PHE A 314 -6.60 1.46 -8.50
CA PHE A 314 -7.57 2.58 -8.64
C PHE A 314 -8.94 2.15 -9.18
N ILE A 315 -9.68 1.32 -8.43
CA ILE A 315 -10.99 0.79 -8.79
C ILE A 315 -11.83 0.56 -7.53
N SER A 316 -13.14 0.79 -7.67
CA SER A 316 -14.16 0.38 -6.72
C SER A 316 -15.37 -0.19 -7.46
N ARG A 317 -16.32 -0.79 -6.75
CA ARG A 317 -17.61 -1.19 -7.32
C ARG A 317 -18.33 0.00 -7.96
N PRO A 318 -19.13 -0.23 -9.01
CA PRO A 318 -19.48 -1.53 -9.60
C PRO A 318 -18.54 -1.98 -10.75
N ASP A 319 -17.27 -1.57 -10.76
CA ASP A 319 -16.35 -1.95 -11.84
C ASP A 319 -16.22 -3.50 -11.95
N PRO A 320 -16.26 -4.07 -13.18
CA PRO A 320 -16.18 -5.51 -13.39
C PRO A 320 -14.87 -6.16 -12.91
N LYS A 321 -13.80 -5.38 -12.72
CA LYS A 321 -12.51 -5.86 -12.20
C LYS A 321 -12.43 -5.84 -10.68
N TYR A 322 -13.55 -5.60 -9.99
CA TYR A 322 -13.59 -5.61 -8.53
C TYR A 322 -13.04 -6.91 -7.92
N GLU A 323 -13.30 -8.05 -8.57
CA GLU A 323 -12.77 -9.35 -8.13
C GLU A 323 -11.24 -9.38 -8.16
N GLU A 324 -10.60 -8.76 -9.15
CA GLU A 324 -9.14 -8.61 -9.18
C GLU A 324 -8.65 -7.70 -8.05
N TYR A 325 -9.34 -6.57 -7.83
CA TYR A 325 -9.04 -5.62 -6.76
C TYR A 325 -9.09 -6.29 -5.38
N ARG A 326 -10.18 -6.98 -5.03
CA ARG A 326 -10.33 -7.59 -3.69
C ARG A 326 -9.39 -8.77 -3.44
N THR A 327 -8.98 -9.48 -4.48
CA THR A 327 -8.07 -10.64 -4.38
C THR A 327 -6.59 -10.28 -4.56
N PHE A 328 -6.27 -9.06 -5.00
CA PHE A 328 -4.89 -8.64 -5.21
C PHE A 328 -4.02 -8.77 -3.94
N PRO A 329 -4.50 -8.38 -2.73
CA PRO A 329 -3.72 -8.57 -1.51
C PRO A 329 -3.46 -10.03 -1.16
N ASP A 330 -4.45 -10.91 -1.32
CA ASP A 330 -4.28 -12.34 -1.04
C ASP A 330 -3.28 -13.01 -2.01
N ARG A 331 -3.26 -12.55 -3.28
CA ARG A 331 -2.34 -13.06 -4.31
C ARG A 331 -0.92 -12.56 -4.16
N THR A 332 -0.73 -11.32 -3.71
CA THR A 332 0.57 -10.61 -3.80
C THR A 332 1.19 -10.27 -2.45
N GLY A 333 0.41 -10.27 -1.38
CA GLY A 333 0.83 -9.72 -0.08
C GLY A 333 0.88 -8.19 -0.03
N ILE A 334 0.45 -7.48 -1.08
CA ILE A 334 0.37 -6.02 -1.13
C ILE A 334 -1.08 -5.59 -0.85
N ASN A 335 -1.33 -4.89 0.27
CA ASN A 335 -2.67 -4.41 0.61
C ASN A 335 -3.14 -3.27 -0.31
N ASN A 336 -4.42 -2.90 -0.27
CA ASN A 336 -4.97 -1.82 -1.11
C ASN A 336 -5.08 -0.49 -0.36
N LEU A 337 -4.86 0.60 -1.10
CA LEU A 337 -5.55 1.86 -0.83
C LEU A 337 -7.06 1.63 -1.05
N ASP A 338 -7.86 1.89 -0.03
CA ASP A 338 -9.24 1.43 0.06
C ASP A 338 -10.21 2.34 -0.70
N PHE A 339 -10.32 2.12 -2.01
CA PHE A 339 -11.22 2.87 -2.88
C PHE A 339 -12.70 2.55 -2.64
N GLU A 340 -13.04 1.42 -2.00
CA GLU A 340 -14.42 1.16 -1.55
C GLU A 340 -14.80 2.12 -0.41
N PHE A 341 -13.91 2.29 0.58
CA PHE A 341 -14.10 3.28 1.63
C PHE A 341 -14.16 4.69 1.04
N ASN A 342 -13.22 5.05 0.16
CA ASN A 342 -13.18 6.38 -0.44
C ASN A 342 -14.47 6.74 -1.19
N ARG A 343 -14.94 5.84 -2.08
CA ARG A 343 -16.19 6.04 -2.84
C ARG A 343 -17.37 6.19 -1.89
N ALA A 344 -17.53 5.26 -0.95
CA ALA A 344 -18.69 5.27 -0.05
C ALA A 344 -18.66 6.49 0.89
N ALA A 345 -17.49 6.91 1.38
CA ALA A 345 -17.35 8.12 2.17
C ALA A 345 -17.65 9.39 1.37
N THR A 346 -17.19 9.45 0.11
CA THR A 346 -17.51 10.55 -0.82
C THR A 346 -19.01 10.63 -1.09
N ASN A 347 -19.66 9.50 -1.36
CA ASN A 347 -21.08 9.47 -1.68
C ASN A 347 -21.95 9.74 -0.44
N ALA A 348 -21.56 9.22 0.73
CA ALA A 348 -22.34 9.38 1.96
C ALA A 348 -22.10 10.72 2.66
N PHE A 349 -20.86 11.20 2.77
CA PHE A 349 -20.55 12.44 3.48
C PHE A 349 -20.26 13.62 2.55
N GLY A 350 -19.81 13.35 1.34
CA GLY A 350 -19.43 14.36 0.36
C GLY A 350 -20.65 14.99 -0.31
N ASP A 351 -21.24 14.26 -1.25
CA ASP A 351 -22.33 14.76 -2.10
C ASP A 351 -23.74 14.30 -1.69
N PHE A 352 -23.83 13.40 -0.69
CA PHE A 352 -25.06 12.80 -0.17
C PHE A 352 -25.85 12.00 -1.24
N SER A 353 -25.16 11.47 -2.25
CA SER A 353 -25.75 10.61 -3.29
C SER A 353 -26.12 9.21 -2.81
N GLU A 354 -25.47 8.72 -1.75
CA GLU A 354 -25.78 7.47 -1.06
C GLU A 354 -26.15 7.76 0.41
N THR A 355 -26.75 6.80 1.10
CA THR A 355 -27.17 6.93 2.51
C THR A 355 -26.09 6.53 3.50
N MET A 356 -26.26 6.89 4.78
CA MET A 356 -25.45 6.33 5.86
C MET A 356 -25.63 4.82 6.01
N SER A 357 -26.78 4.26 5.59
CA SER A 357 -26.98 2.81 5.53
C SER A 357 -26.16 2.17 4.42
N ASP A 358 -26.03 2.78 3.25
CA ASP A 358 -25.15 2.30 2.17
C ASP A 358 -23.67 2.31 2.60
N PHE A 359 -23.25 3.33 3.36
CA PHE A 359 -21.92 3.36 3.97
C PHE A 359 -21.72 2.21 4.97
N GLY A 360 -22.71 1.92 5.81
CA GLY A 360 -22.71 0.76 6.71
C GLY A 360 -22.64 -0.57 5.96
N ASP A 361 -23.40 -0.71 4.87
CA ASP A 361 -23.39 -1.90 4.01
C ASP A 361 -22.02 -2.11 3.34
N MET A 362 -21.33 -1.03 2.95
CA MET A 362 -19.94 -1.11 2.45
C MET A 362 -19.00 -1.69 3.51
N LEU A 363 -19.11 -1.25 4.76
CA LEU A 363 -18.28 -1.78 5.86
C LEU A 363 -18.54 -3.28 6.09
N ILE A 364 -19.80 -3.71 6.07
CA ILE A 364 -20.17 -5.13 6.22
C ILE A 364 -19.67 -5.96 5.03
N LYS A 365 -19.81 -5.44 3.81
CA LYS A 365 -19.43 -6.15 2.60
C LYS A 365 -17.91 -6.33 2.51
N THR A 366 -17.16 -5.25 2.73
CA THR A 366 -15.68 -5.31 2.69
C THR A 366 -15.09 -6.16 3.80
N HIS A 367 -15.73 -6.28 4.96
CA HIS A 367 -15.36 -7.26 6.00
C HIS A 367 -15.42 -8.71 5.49
N GLY A 368 -16.38 -9.04 4.63
CA GLY A 368 -16.46 -10.36 4.01
C GLY A 368 -15.50 -10.55 2.83
N ASP A 369 -15.10 -9.47 2.16
CA ASP A 369 -14.26 -9.52 0.96
C ASP A 369 -12.75 -9.54 1.27
N TYR A 370 -12.31 -8.91 2.38
CA TYR A 370 -10.89 -8.67 2.66
C TYR A 370 -10.36 -9.57 3.79
N THR A 371 -9.39 -10.44 3.47
CA THR A 371 -8.70 -11.28 4.48
C THR A 371 -7.97 -10.46 5.54
N HIS A 372 -7.41 -9.32 5.13
CA HIS A 372 -6.61 -8.43 5.98
C HIS A 372 -7.22 -7.02 6.09
N GLU A 373 -8.54 -6.92 6.30
CA GLU A 373 -9.31 -5.65 6.26
C GLU A 373 -8.71 -4.49 7.08
N HIS A 374 -8.03 -4.78 8.20
CA HIS A 374 -7.45 -3.75 9.05
C HIS A 374 -6.15 -3.14 8.46
N GLN A 375 -5.50 -3.83 7.53
CA GLN A 375 -4.27 -3.39 6.87
C GLN A 375 -4.53 -2.54 5.61
N THR A 376 -5.79 -2.38 5.17
CA THR A 376 -6.10 -1.45 4.08
C THR A 376 -5.84 -0.01 4.52
N ILE A 377 -5.47 0.85 3.57
CA ILE A 377 -5.26 2.28 3.84
C ILE A 377 -6.53 3.04 3.46
N THR A 378 -7.25 3.59 4.43
CA THR A 378 -8.50 4.32 4.18
C THR A 378 -8.26 5.80 3.94
N ALA A 379 -9.07 6.44 3.09
CA ALA A 379 -8.91 7.85 2.76
C ALA A 379 -10.23 8.48 2.30
N VAL A 380 -10.46 9.75 2.63
CA VAL A 380 -11.56 10.56 2.06
C VAL A 380 -11.15 11.27 0.77
N ASP A 381 -9.86 11.54 0.59
CA ASP A 381 -9.25 12.09 -0.64
C ASP A 381 -7.76 11.73 -0.72
N ASN A 382 -7.13 12.03 -1.87
CA ASN A 382 -5.71 11.82 -2.15
C ASN A 382 -5.24 12.79 -3.26
N HIS A 383 -4.04 12.57 -3.80
CA HIS A 383 -3.44 13.39 -4.86
C HIS A 383 -4.06 13.20 -6.27
N ASP A 384 -4.90 12.19 -6.46
CA ASP A 384 -5.54 11.82 -7.74
C ASP A 384 -7.07 11.99 -7.74
N LEU A 385 -7.62 12.44 -6.63
CA LEU A 385 -9.03 12.71 -6.45
C LEU A 385 -9.27 14.20 -6.25
N THR A 386 -10.51 14.62 -6.46
CA THR A 386 -10.93 15.95 -6.03
C THR A 386 -10.86 16.01 -4.50
N ARG A 387 -10.24 17.06 -3.94
CA ARG A 387 -10.21 17.25 -2.47
C ARG A 387 -11.60 17.19 -1.87
N PHE A 388 -11.74 16.46 -0.77
CA PHE A 388 -13.02 16.23 -0.11
C PHE A 388 -13.65 17.56 0.35
N ARG A 389 -12.82 18.55 0.73
CA ARG A 389 -13.28 19.90 1.10
C ARG A 389 -13.99 20.64 -0.03
N TYR A 390 -13.63 20.38 -1.29
CA TYR A 390 -14.34 20.95 -2.43
C TYR A 390 -15.72 20.31 -2.61
N ILE A 391 -15.80 19.00 -2.42
CA ILE A 391 -17.05 18.23 -2.51
C ILE A 391 -18.00 18.61 -1.37
N GLN A 392 -17.48 18.69 -0.14
CA GLN A 392 -18.22 19.04 1.07
C GLN A 392 -17.69 20.33 1.73
N PRO A 393 -18.26 21.49 1.40
CA PRO A 393 -17.85 22.76 1.99
C PRO A 393 -18.43 23.02 3.38
N ASN A 394 -19.42 22.24 3.85
CA ASN A 394 -19.98 22.41 5.18
C ASN A 394 -19.13 21.68 6.22
N ASP A 395 -18.66 22.41 7.23
CA ASP A 395 -17.76 21.90 8.27
C ASP A 395 -18.34 20.68 9.02
N LYS A 396 -19.66 20.63 9.25
CA LYS A 396 -20.28 19.54 10.04
C LYS A 396 -20.15 18.16 9.37
N PRO A 397 -20.70 17.91 8.16
CA PRO A 397 -20.49 16.66 7.45
C PRO A 397 -19.01 16.44 7.08
N TYR A 398 -18.21 17.52 6.93
CA TYR A 398 -16.78 17.41 6.72
C TYR A 398 -16.06 16.77 7.92
N HIS A 399 -16.31 17.27 9.14
CA HIS A 399 -15.80 16.69 10.38
C HIS A 399 -16.35 15.29 10.64
N ALA A 400 -17.62 15.03 10.30
CA ALA A 400 -18.22 13.71 10.38
C ALA A 400 -17.47 12.67 9.52
N ALA A 401 -17.06 13.03 8.30
CA ALA A 401 -16.28 12.17 7.43
C ALA A 401 -14.88 11.86 8.01
N ILE A 402 -14.22 12.88 8.58
CA ILE A 402 -12.92 12.72 9.25
C ILE A 402 -13.07 11.81 10.47
N ALA A 403 -14.10 12.00 11.29
CA ALA A 403 -14.37 11.13 12.43
C ALA A 403 -14.60 9.68 11.98
N ALA A 404 -15.39 9.46 10.93
CA ALA A 404 -15.60 8.14 10.36
C ALA A 404 -14.30 7.51 9.86
N LEU A 405 -13.46 8.26 9.14
CA LEU A 405 -12.14 7.81 8.70
C LEU A 405 -11.27 7.37 9.89
N MET A 406 -11.24 8.16 10.96
CA MET A 406 -10.37 7.93 12.10
C MET A 406 -10.85 6.78 13.01
N THR A 407 -12.14 6.44 13.03
CA THR A 407 -12.69 5.38 13.90
C THR A 407 -13.21 4.11 13.17
N CYS A 408 -13.26 4.10 11.83
CA CYS A 408 -13.53 2.88 11.05
C CYS A 408 -12.31 1.94 10.95
N ARG A 409 -12.55 0.71 10.45
CA ARG A 409 -11.50 -0.27 10.17
C ARG A 409 -10.53 0.21 9.09
N GLY A 410 -9.32 -0.35 9.09
CA GLY A 410 -8.22 0.09 8.23
C GLY A 410 -7.29 1.04 8.95
N THR A 411 -6.22 1.44 8.26
CA THR A 411 -5.26 2.44 8.71
C THR A 411 -5.63 3.79 8.07
N PRO A 412 -6.04 4.80 8.85
CA PRO A 412 -6.47 6.07 8.29
C PRO A 412 -5.30 6.83 7.67
N LYS A 413 -5.51 7.33 6.45
CA LYS A 413 -4.63 8.26 5.77
C LYS A 413 -5.29 9.61 5.60
N ILE A 414 -4.62 10.64 6.08
CA ILE A 414 -4.96 12.06 5.88
C ILE A 414 -4.11 12.61 4.73
N TYR A 415 -4.75 13.23 3.73
CA TYR A 415 -4.02 13.97 2.69
C TYR A 415 -3.65 15.36 3.20
N TYR A 416 -2.42 15.83 2.92
CA TYR A 416 -1.92 17.06 3.52
C TYR A 416 -2.87 18.25 3.35
N GLY A 417 -3.09 19.01 4.41
CA GLY A 417 -3.94 20.20 4.40
C GLY A 417 -5.45 19.95 4.56
N THR A 418 -5.88 18.70 4.70
CA THR A 418 -7.28 18.36 5.07
C THR A 418 -7.65 19.02 6.40
N GLU A 419 -6.77 18.94 7.39
CA GLU A 419 -6.90 19.60 8.68
C GLU A 419 -6.88 21.14 8.61
N GLN A 420 -6.38 21.70 7.51
CA GLN A 420 -6.36 23.15 7.23
C GLN A 420 -7.52 23.60 6.34
N TYR A 421 -8.43 22.70 5.97
CA TYR A 421 -9.54 22.96 5.04
C TYR A 421 -9.10 23.51 3.67
N MET A 422 -7.94 23.09 3.18
CA MET A 422 -7.44 23.49 1.86
C MET A 422 -8.48 23.20 0.79
N ASN A 423 -8.87 24.23 0.04
CA ASN A 423 -9.94 24.16 -0.94
C ASN A 423 -9.44 24.69 -2.31
N PRO A 424 -9.39 23.83 -3.33
CA PRO A 424 -8.84 24.19 -4.64
C PRO A 424 -9.72 25.14 -5.46
N GLY A 425 -10.96 25.42 -5.01
CA GLY A 425 -11.91 26.25 -5.74
C GLY A 425 -12.44 25.64 -7.05
N SER A 426 -11.91 24.49 -7.48
CA SER A 426 -12.38 23.71 -8.62
C SER A 426 -12.17 22.20 -8.41
N SER A 427 -12.92 21.38 -9.14
CA SER A 427 -12.77 19.91 -9.10
C SER A 427 -11.55 19.43 -9.87
N GLY A 428 -11.03 18.27 -9.49
CA GLY A 428 -9.95 17.56 -10.19
C GLY A 428 -8.68 17.42 -9.37
N ALA A 429 -7.94 16.34 -9.64
CA ALA A 429 -6.69 15.99 -8.97
C ALA A 429 -5.68 17.15 -8.96
N ASN A 430 -5.36 17.68 -10.14
CA ASN A 430 -4.36 18.75 -10.30
C ASN A 430 -4.71 20.00 -9.50
N ALA A 431 -5.99 20.37 -9.43
CA ALA A 431 -6.43 21.52 -8.66
C ALA A 431 -6.17 21.31 -7.15
N GLY A 432 -6.28 20.08 -6.66
CA GLY A 432 -6.05 19.71 -5.27
C GLY A 432 -4.58 19.70 -4.82
N ARG A 433 -3.61 19.83 -5.73
CA ARG A 433 -2.17 19.76 -5.41
C ARG A 433 -1.62 21.14 -4.99
N LEU A 434 -2.35 21.89 -4.18
CA LEU A 434 -2.03 23.25 -3.74
C LEU A 434 -0.76 23.30 -2.87
N PHE A 435 0.01 24.38 -2.94
CA PHE A 435 1.19 24.55 -2.09
C PHE A 435 0.79 24.93 -0.66
N MET A 436 0.92 24.00 0.29
CA MET A 436 0.42 24.14 1.67
C MET A 436 1.07 25.31 2.41
N GLN A 437 2.34 25.62 2.13
CA GLN A 437 3.05 26.74 2.72
C GLN A 437 2.42 28.10 2.41
N THR A 438 1.79 28.25 1.24
CA THR A 438 1.15 29.49 0.81
C THR A 438 -0.37 29.47 1.01
N ASP A 439 -0.97 28.28 1.01
CA ASP A 439 -2.42 28.10 1.15
C ASP A 439 -2.90 27.93 2.60
N SER A 440 -1.98 27.70 3.56
CA SER A 440 -2.31 27.49 4.97
C SER A 440 -1.29 28.10 5.93
N ASP A 441 -1.69 28.24 7.20
CA ASP A 441 -0.85 28.76 8.28
C ASP A 441 -0.27 27.64 9.19
N PHE A 442 -0.54 26.35 8.88
CA PHE A 442 -0.29 25.21 9.78
C PHE A 442 -0.94 25.43 11.17
N ASP A 443 -2.19 25.90 11.18
CA ASP A 443 -2.92 26.24 12.41
C ASP A 443 -3.34 24.98 13.17
N THR A 444 -2.81 24.79 14.38
CA THR A 444 -3.14 23.66 15.26
C THR A 444 -4.44 23.84 16.03
N SER A 445 -5.11 24.99 15.87
CA SER A 445 -6.38 25.31 16.55
C SER A 445 -7.63 25.02 15.71
N THR A 446 -7.48 24.54 14.47
CA THR A 446 -8.63 24.16 13.66
C THR A 446 -9.35 22.97 14.29
N THR A 447 -10.68 22.94 14.18
CA THR A 447 -11.49 21.80 14.66
C THR A 447 -11.05 20.48 14.01
N ALA A 448 -10.70 20.49 12.72
CA ALA A 448 -10.23 19.29 12.03
C ALA A 448 -8.87 18.79 12.57
N TYR A 449 -7.92 19.69 12.87
CA TYR A 449 -6.64 19.32 13.48
C TYR A 449 -6.83 18.68 14.86
N GLN A 450 -7.63 19.31 15.72
CA GLN A 450 -7.91 18.82 17.07
C GLN A 450 -8.66 17.47 17.04
N LEU A 451 -9.64 17.34 16.14
CA LEU A 451 -10.36 16.09 15.91
C LEU A 451 -9.41 14.95 15.50
N ILE A 452 -8.50 15.20 14.57
CA ILE A 452 -7.52 14.20 14.13
C ILE A 452 -6.59 13.84 15.29
N SER A 453 -6.09 14.84 16.04
CA SER A 453 -5.26 14.63 17.23
C SER A 453 -5.92 13.71 18.25
N ASP A 454 -7.15 14.03 18.66
CA ASP A 454 -7.86 13.27 19.69
C ASP A 454 -8.15 11.83 19.22
N LEU A 455 -8.59 11.66 17.98
CA LEU A 455 -8.92 10.32 17.47
C LEU A 455 -7.68 9.49 17.11
N ALA A 456 -6.57 10.13 16.73
CA ALA A 456 -5.28 9.45 16.58
C ALA A 456 -4.77 8.93 17.94
N GLN A 457 -4.93 9.73 19.00
CA GLN A 457 -4.64 9.28 20.36
C GLN A 457 -5.55 8.11 20.78
N LEU A 458 -6.86 8.21 20.55
CA LEU A 458 -7.79 7.11 20.84
C LEU A 458 -7.42 5.83 20.08
N ARG A 459 -7.01 5.93 18.81
CA ARG A 459 -6.59 4.78 18.01
C ARG A 459 -5.35 4.09 18.56
N ARG A 460 -4.41 4.86 19.11
CA ARG A 460 -3.25 4.30 19.81
C ARG A 460 -3.64 3.65 21.13
N ASP A 461 -4.55 4.23 21.89
CA ASP A 461 -4.90 3.76 23.23
C ASP A 461 -5.89 2.59 23.24
N ASN A 462 -6.80 2.56 22.26
CA ASN A 462 -7.85 1.56 22.18
C ASN A 462 -7.68 0.66 20.95
N LEU A 463 -7.18 -0.55 21.20
CA LEU A 463 -6.98 -1.61 20.20
C LEU A 463 -8.22 -1.97 19.38
N ALA A 464 -9.44 -1.63 19.82
CA ALA A 464 -10.65 -1.81 19.02
C ALA A 464 -10.60 -1.04 17.70
N LEU A 465 -10.05 0.19 17.70
CA LEU A 465 -9.95 0.96 16.45
C LEU A 465 -8.95 0.34 15.47
N ALA A 466 -7.84 -0.17 15.98
CA ALA A 466 -6.80 -0.78 15.18
C ALA A 466 -7.18 -2.18 14.67
N TYR A 467 -7.69 -3.05 15.54
CA TYR A 467 -7.80 -4.50 15.28
C TYR A 467 -9.23 -5.04 15.43
N GLY A 468 -10.19 -4.18 15.79
CA GLY A 468 -11.53 -4.64 16.13
C GLY A 468 -12.42 -4.84 14.91
N GLN A 469 -13.31 -5.82 15.01
CA GLN A 469 -14.39 -6.03 14.04
C GLN A 469 -15.37 -4.86 14.08
N THR A 470 -16.04 -4.60 12.96
CA THR A 470 -17.06 -3.55 12.84
C THR A 470 -18.46 -4.15 12.92
N SER A 471 -19.33 -3.60 13.78
CA SER A 471 -20.75 -3.93 13.83
C SER A 471 -21.60 -2.67 13.62
N ILE A 472 -22.54 -2.70 12.68
CA ILE A 472 -23.50 -1.61 12.49
C ILE A 472 -24.66 -1.82 13.47
N LEU A 473 -24.77 -0.94 14.47
CA LEU A 473 -25.79 -1.03 15.52
C LEU A 473 -27.10 -0.35 15.09
N HIS A 474 -26.99 0.73 14.33
CA HIS A 474 -28.11 1.48 13.76
C HIS A 474 -27.66 2.24 12.52
N SER A 475 -28.52 2.34 11.52
CA SER A 475 -28.31 3.26 10.40
C SER A 475 -29.65 3.69 9.80
N THR A 476 -29.67 4.89 9.25
CA THR A 476 -30.78 5.46 8.47
C THR A 476 -30.23 6.13 7.23
N ASP A 477 -30.96 7.07 6.63
CA ASP A 477 -30.45 7.88 5.54
C ASP A 477 -29.28 8.76 6.02
N ASP A 478 -29.35 9.27 7.25
CA ASP A 478 -28.49 10.35 7.74
C ASP A 478 -27.74 10.03 9.04
N VAL A 479 -28.17 9.00 9.76
CA VAL A 479 -27.49 8.54 10.98
C VAL A 479 -26.80 7.20 10.75
N ILE A 480 -25.62 7.02 11.35
CA ILE A 480 -25.03 5.71 11.61
C ILE A 480 -24.53 5.63 13.04
N VAL A 481 -24.70 4.46 13.66
CA VAL A 481 -24.07 4.07 14.92
C VAL A 481 -23.37 2.75 14.67
N TYR A 482 -22.07 2.73 14.82
CA TYR A 482 -21.27 1.51 14.67
C TYR A 482 -20.34 1.31 15.85
N GLU A 483 -20.00 0.05 16.08
CA GLU A 483 -19.15 -0.42 17.15
C GLU A 483 -17.91 -1.10 16.57
N ARG A 484 -16.76 -0.79 17.16
CA ARG A 484 -15.50 -1.49 16.97
C ARG A 484 -15.21 -2.28 18.23
N THR A 485 -14.90 -3.58 18.10
CA THR A 485 -14.66 -4.46 19.25
C THR A 485 -13.44 -5.35 19.02
N PHE A 486 -12.47 -5.28 19.95
CA PHE A 486 -11.32 -6.19 20.02
C PHE A 486 -11.21 -6.74 21.45
N TYR A 487 -11.76 -7.94 21.67
CA TYR A 487 -11.96 -8.47 23.03
C TYR A 487 -12.77 -7.47 23.88
N ASP A 488 -12.31 -7.12 25.08
CA ASP A 488 -13.02 -6.22 25.99
C ASP A 488 -12.78 -4.72 25.67
N HIS A 489 -11.94 -4.43 24.68
CA HIS A 489 -11.78 -3.08 24.15
C HIS A 489 -12.92 -2.79 23.17
N VAL A 490 -13.63 -1.69 23.39
CA VAL A 490 -14.80 -1.28 22.61
C VAL A 490 -14.76 0.22 22.32
N VAL A 491 -15.11 0.60 21.10
CA VAL A 491 -15.41 1.98 20.70
C VAL A 491 -16.72 2.01 19.93
N VAL A 492 -17.68 2.79 20.40
CA VAL A 492 -18.92 3.10 19.67
C VAL A 492 -18.81 4.51 19.12
N THR A 493 -19.07 4.66 17.82
CA THR A 493 -19.14 5.95 17.14
C THR A 493 -20.55 6.15 16.59
N ALA A 494 -21.19 7.26 16.98
CA ALA A 494 -22.50 7.68 16.50
C ALA A 494 -22.35 8.99 15.71
N ILE A 495 -22.84 9.00 14.48
CA ILE A 495 -22.68 10.13 13.55
C ILE A 495 -24.04 10.47 12.96
N ASN A 496 -24.37 11.76 12.98
CA ASN A 496 -25.44 12.33 12.15
C ASN A 496 -24.81 13.26 11.10
N ARG A 497 -24.84 12.85 9.83
CA ARG A 497 -24.26 13.66 8.75
C ARG A 497 -25.08 14.90 8.43
N GLN A 498 -26.38 14.93 8.76
CA GLN A 498 -27.23 16.09 8.44
C GLN A 498 -26.85 17.27 9.32
N PRO A 499 -26.44 18.41 8.76
CA PRO A 499 -25.86 19.49 9.55
C PRO A 499 -26.87 20.17 10.50
N ASP A 500 -28.16 20.11 10.20
CA ASP A 500 -29.17 20.95 10.86
C ASP A 500 -30.38 20.19 11.40
N GLN A 501 -30.48 18.89 11.15
CA GLN A 501 -31.62 18.08 11.57
C GLN A 501 -31.19 17.08 12.62
N SER A 502 -31.97 16.98 13.69
CA SER A 502 -31.77 15.97 14.73
C SER A 502 -32.57 14.71 14.42
N GLU A 503 -32.02 13.57 14.80
CA GLU A 503 -32.67 12.27 14.64
C GLU A 503 -32.57 11.45 15.93
N SER A 504 -33.64 10.72 16.24
CA SER A 504 -33.70 9.87 17.43
C SER A 504 -33.16 8.48 17.12
N VAL A 505 -32.18 8.04 17.89
CA VAL A 505 -31.66 6.67 17.86
C VAL A 505 -32.40 5.85 18.93
N PRO A 506 -33.05 4.73 18.56
CA PRO A 506 -33.66 3.84 19.54
C PRO A 506 -32.58 3.22 20.45
N SER A 507 -33.00 2.56 21.53
CA SER A 507 -32.05 1.74 22.29
C SER A 507 -31.48 0.62 21.41
N VAL A 508 -30.17 0.47 21.40
CA VAL A 508 -29.43 -0.48 20.57
C VAL A 508 -28.45 -1.27 21.42
N GLY A 509 -28.26 -2.55 21.11
CA GLY A 509 -27.30 -3.40 21.82
C GLY A 509 -25.86 -2.95 21.59
N THR A 510 -24.99 -3.11 22.59
CA THR A 510 -23.57 -2.76 22.53
C THR A 510 -22.74 -3.72 23.38
N SER A 511 -21.46 -3.85 23.06
CA SER A 511 -20.47 -4.56 23.87
C SER A 511 -19.85 -3.66 24.95
N LEU A 512 -20.15 -2.36 24.98
CA LEU A 512 -19.73 -1.48 26.08
C LEU A 512 -20.24 -2.04 27.42
N PRO A 513 -19.41 -2.09 28.47
CA PRO A 513 -19.87 -2.48 29.81
C PRO A 513 -20.96 -1.53 30.34
N ASP A 514 -21.87 -2.04 31.18
CA ASP A 514 -22.88 -1.22 31.85
C ASP A 514 -22.21 -0.06 32.64
N GLY A 515 -22.73 1.15 32.46
CA GLY A 515 -22.12 2.36 33.02
C GLY A 515 -22.56 3.65 32.33
N SER A 516 -21.93 4.76 32.72
CA SER A 516 -22.12 6.06 32.06
C SER A 516 -20.82 6.49 31.40
N TYR A 517 -20.90 6.91 30.14
CA TYR A 517 -19.77 7.30 29.30
C TYR A 517 -19.94 8.76 28.90
N GLY A 518 -18.90 9.57 29.09
CA GLY A 518 -18.83 10.89 28.45
C GLY A 518 -18.45 10.72 26.97
N ASP A 519 -18.82 11.69 26.14
CA ASP A 519 -18.26 11.79 24.79
C ASP A 519 -16.73 11.98 24.88
N TYR A 520 -15.98 11.16 24.17
CA TYR A 520 -14.51 11.20 24.14
C TYR A 520 -14.02 12.52 23.55
N LEU A 521 -14.74 13.08 22.58
CA LEU A 521 -14.44 14.38 21.96
C LEU A 521 -14.88 15.56 22.83
N SER A 522 -15.31 15.32 24.08
CA SER A 522 -15.70 16.37 25.05
C SER A 522 -16.77 17.35 24.54
N GLY A 523 -17.58 16.94 23.56
CA GLY A 523 -18.61 17.77 22.94
C GLY A 523 -18.10 18.72 21.83
N ASP A 524 -16.84 18.59 21.39
CA ASP A 524 -16.25 19.46 20.36
C ASP A 524 -16.95 19.29 19.00
N LEU A 525 -17.50 18.09 18.73
CA LEU A 525 -18.43 17.82 17.63
C LEU A 525 -19.88 17.63 18.12
N TYR A 526 -20.27 18.43 19.11
CA TYR A 526 -21.62 18.48 19.70
C TYR A 526 -22.05 17.20 20.43
N GLY A 527 -21.12 16.25 20.61
CA GLY A 527 -21.38 14.95 21.21
C GLY A 527 -21.85 15.02 22.67
N GLN A 528 -22.57 13.99 23.10
CA GLN A 528 -23.18 13.90 24.41
C GLN A 528 -22.76 12.62 25.13
N GLY A 529 -22.86 12.62 26.46
CA GLY A 529 -22.69 11.39 27.24
C GLY A 529 -23.87 10.43 27.05
N ILE A 530 -23.60 9.14 27.22
CA ILE A 530 -24.59 8.05 27.11
C ILE A 530 -24.57 7.17 28.35
N SER A 531 -25.68 6.46 28.60
CA SER A 531 -25.73 5.38 29.59
C SER A 531 -25.95 4.04 28.91
N VAL A 532 -25.25 3.03 29.41
CA VAL A 532 -25.39 1.63 29.03
C VAL A 532 -26.02 0.89 30.20
N ASP A 533 -27.15 0.24 29.97
CA ASP A 533 -27.83 -0.63 30.93
C ASP A 533 -28.21 -1.95 30.26
N SER A 534 -27.85 -3.06 30.90
CA SER A 534 -28.17 -4.41 30.45
C SER A 534 -27.67 -4.69 29.02
N GLY A 535 -26.47 -4.19 28.69
CA GLY A 535 -25.82 -4.39 27.39
C GLY A 535 -26.44 -3.60 26.23
N ALA A 536 -27.15 -2.51 26.51
CA ALA A 536 -27.71 -1.63 25.49
C ALA A 536 -27.48 -0.16 25.81
N LEU A 537 -27.22 0.64 24.77
CA LEU A 537 -27.28 2.10 24.86
C LEU A 537 -28.73 2.50 25.12
N ASP A 538 -28.95 3.42 26.06
CA ASP A 538 -30.25 4.09 26.20
C ASP A 538 -30.64 4.79 24.89
N SER A 539 -31.93 5.00 24.63
CA SER A 539 -32.34 5.80 23.46
C SER A 539 -31.86 7.25 23.60
N PHE A 540 -31.36 7.84 22.52
CA PHE A 540 -30.83 9.20 22.50
C PHE A 540 -31.22 9.97 21.24
N THR A 541 -30.88 11.26 21.18
CA THR A 541 -31.10 12.11 20.00
C THR A 541 -29.77 12.68 19.57
N LEU A 542 -29.38 12.44 18.32
CA LEU A 542 -28.22 13.07 17.71
C LEU A 542 -28.64 14.40 17.10
N GLY A 543 -27.99 15.48 17.52
CA GLY A 543 -28.09 16.80 16.90
C GLY A 543 -27.59 16.79 15.46
N GLY A 544 -27.90 17.87 14.71
CA GLY A 544 -27.40 17.99 13.34
C GLY A 544 -25.88 18.20 13.29
N GLY A 545 -25.17 17.33 12.57
CA GLY A 545 -23.72 17.28 12.51
C GLY A 545 -23.06 16.71 13.77
N GLU A 546 -23.84 16.13 14.68
CA GLU A 546 -23.31 15.56 15.91
C GLU A 546 -22.49 14.30 15.63
N VAL A 547 -21.30 14.26 16.23
CA VAL A 547 -20.49 13.06 16.35
C VAL A 547 -20.26 12.80 17.83
N SER A 548 -20.66 11.62 18.30
CA SER A 548 -20.39 11.14 19.65
C SER A 548 -19.52 9.89 19.59
N VAL A 549 -18.47 9.85 20.43
CA VAL A 549 -17.58 8.69 20.55
C VAL A 549 -17.54 8.22 22.00
N TRP A 550 -17.89 6.96 22.24
CA TRP A 550 -17.86 6.35 23.58
C TRP A 550 -16.94 5.14 23.58
N THR A 551 -16.15 4.97 24.63
CA THR A 551 -15.09 3.96 24.64
C THR A 551 -14.90 3.28 25.99
N ALA A 552 -14.52 2.01 25.93
CA ALA A 552 -13.99 1.24 27.05
C ALA A 552 -12.71 0.51 26.61
N SER A 553 -11.65 0.62 27.42
CA SER A 553 -10.36 -0.07 27.20
C SER A 553 -9.83 -0.67 28.51
N PRO A 554 -10.57 -1.62 29.12
CA PRO A 554 -10.11 -2.31 30.32
C PRO A 554 -8.84 -3.10 30.04
N ASP A 555 -8.06 -3.38 31.09
CA ASP A 555 -6.88 -4.24 30.99
C ASP A 555 -7.25 -5.62 30.41
N LEU A 556 -6.72 -5.95 29.24
CA LEU A 556 -6.92 -7.22 28.55
C LEU A 556 -6.20 -8.40 29.22
N GLY A 557 -5.42 -8.14 30.27
CA GLY A 557 -4.61 -9.11 30.98
C GLY A 557 -3.46 -9.68 30.11
N ASN A 558 -2.79 -10.70 30.64
CA ASN A 558 -1.55 -11.21 30.05
C ASN A 558 -1.74 -12.34 29.01
N ALA A 559 -2.99 -12.70 28.68
CA ALA A 559 -3.26 -13.71 27.66
C ALA A 559 -2.91 -13.15 26.27
N PRO A 560 -2.19 -13.92 25.42
CA PRO A 560 -1.70 -13.41 24.14
C PRO A 560 -2.87 -13.18 23.19
N LYS A 561 -2.84 -12.07 22.46
CA LYS A 561 -3.85 -11.65 21.48
C LYS A 561 -3.14 -11.11 20.27
N ILE A 562 -3.42 -11.65 19.09
CA ILE A 562 -2.86 -11.17 17.83
C ILE A 562 -3.81 -10.11 17.27
N GLY A 563 -3.30 -8.91 17.03
CA GLY A 563 -4.00 -7.87 16.28
C GLY A 563 -3.72 -7.98 14.78
N THR A 564 -2.45 -8.12 14.39
CA THR A 564 -2.06 -8.26 12.97
C THR A 564 -0.66 -8.86 12.80
N THR A 565 -0.33 -9.30 11.58
CA THR A 565 0.99 -9.81 11.17
C THR A 565 1.54 -8.99 10.00
N VAL A 566 2.83 -8.67 10.02
CA VAL A 566 3.57 -8.11 8.88
C VAL A 566 4.89 -8.85 8.75
N SER A 567 5.19 -9.59 7.69
CA SER A 567 4.37 -9.76 6.49
C SER A 567 3.16 -10.69 6.67
N THR A 568 2.37 -10.86 5.62
CA THR A 568 1.27 -11.84 5.52
C THR A 568 1.66 -13.08 4.72
N MET A 569 2.84 -13.08 4.08
CA MET A 569 3.40 -14.21 3.35
C MET A 569 4.92 -14.15 3.31
N GLY A 570 5.56 -15.32 3.15
CA GLY A 570 7.01 -15.46 3.01
C GLY A 570 7.46 -16.92 3.08
N GLN A 571 8.73 -17.16 2.77
CA GLN A 571 9.34 -18.50 2.77
C GLN A 571 9.95 -18.85 4.13
N ALA A 572 10.34 -20.12 4.31
CA ALA A 572 11.05 -20.55 5.51
C ALA A 572 12.32 -19.72 5.77
N GLY A 573 12.47 -19.24 7.00
CA GLY A 573 13.58 -18.37 7.42
C GLY A 573 13.29 -16.87 7.38
N ASP A 574 12.27 -16.44 6.64
CA ASP A 574 11.85 -15.03 6.62
C ASP A 574 11.40 -14.57 8.02
N SER A 575 11.57 -13.29 8.28
CA SER A 575 11.07 -12.67 9.51
C SER A 575 9.61 -12.28 9.37
N VAL A 576 8.86 -12.40 10.47
CA VAL A 576 7.49 -11.92 10.58
C VAL A 576 7.29 -11.18 11.91
N HIS A 577 6.74 -9.99 11.82
CA HIS A 577 6.33 -9.18 12.96
C HIS A 577 4.87 -9.47 13.30
N ILE A 578 4.62 -9.86 14.55
CA ILE A 578 3.28 -10.10 15.09
C ILE A 578 2.99 -8.97 16.09
N TYR A 579 1.93 -8.22 15.85
CA TYR A 579 1.48 -7.10 16.69
C TYR A 579 0.22 -7.48 17.45
N GLY A 580 0.08 -6.98 18.69
CA GLY A 580 -1.07 -7.30 19.52
C GLY A 580 -0.91 -6.92 20.98
N SER A 581 -1.33 -7.81 21.89
CA SER A 581 -1.25 -7.62 23.34
C SER A 581 -0.85 -8.92 24.05
N GLY A 582 -0.13 -8.81 25.16
CA GLY A 582 0.30 -9.94 25.98
C GLY A 582 1.40 -10.81 25.34
N LEU A 583 2.17 -10.26 24.40
CA LEU A 583 3.14 -11.01 23.57
C LEU A 583 4.54 -11.17 24.22
N ASP A 584 4.76 -10.59 25.40
CA ASP A 584 6.04 -10.60 26.12
C ASP A 584 6.30 -11.88 26.92
N GLY A 585 7.55 -12.06 27.34
CA GLY A 585 7.96 -13.13 28.25
C GLY A 585 8.17 -14.48 27.55
N ASP A 586 7.89 -15.57 28.26
CA ASP A 586 8.06 -16.93 27.73
C ASP A 586 6.83 -17.32 26.90
N VAL A 587 6.96 -17.22 25.57
CA VAL A 587 5.91 -17.48 24.59
C VAL A 587 6.42 -18.45 23.53
N SER A 588 5.51 -19.23 22.95
CA SER A 588 5.78 -20.02 21.74
C SER A 588 4.87 -19.59 20.60
N VAL A 589 5.38 -19.63 19.37
CA VAL A 589 4.62 -19.33 18.16
C VAL A 589 4.58 -20.57 17.28
N THR A 590 3.44 -20.82 16.64
CA THR A 590 3.32 -21.87 15.64
C THR A 590 2.68 -21.35 14.36
N PHE A 591 3.12 -21.89 13.23
CA PHE A 591 2.54 -21.69 11.91
C PHE A 591 1.93 -23.01 11.46
N GLY A 592 0.61 -23.11 11.39
CA GLY A 592 -0.08 -24.37 11.07
C GLY A 592 0.25 -25.51 12.06
N GLY A 593 0.62 -25.17 13.30
CA GLY A 593 1.09 -26.12 14.32
C GLY A 593 2.58 -26.43 14.29
N THR A 594 3.33 -25.93 13.30
CA THR A 594 4.80 -26.05 13.23
C THR A 594 5.45 -24.98 14.12
N PRO A 595 6.29 -25.34 15.11
CA PRO A 595 6.93 -24.35 15.98
C PRO A 595 7.87 -23.40 15.22
N ALA A 596 7.71 -22.11 15.44
CA ALA A 596 8.57 -21.05 14.91
C ALA A 596 9.59 -20.57 15.96
N ASN A 597 10.74 -20.06 15.51
CA ASN A 597 11.71 -19.45 16.39
C ASN A 597 11.29 -18.00 16.69
N VAL A 598 11.21 -17.64 17.98
CA VAL A 598 10.95 -16.28 18.44
C VAL A 598 12.28 -15.54 18.55
N VAL A 599 12.45 -14.48 17.76
CA VAL A 599 13.67 -13.67 17.71
C VAL A 599 13.67 -12.65 18.85
N SER A 600 12.57 -11.91 19.00
CA SER A 600 12.38 -10.90 20.04
C SER A 600 10.90 -10.74 20.36
N ASN A 601 10.58 -10.27 21.57
CA ASN A 601 9.22 -9.94 21.96
C ASN A 601 9.14 -8.81 22.99
N SER A 602 7.99 -8.14 22.96
CA SER A 602 7.54 -7.14 23.91
C SER A 602 6.04 -7.35 24.14
N ALA A 603 5.41 -6.55 25.00
CA ALA A 603 3.99 -6.72 25.30
C ALA A 603 3.10 -6.52 24.05
N THR A 604 3.59 -5.75 23.07
CA THR A 604 2.78 -5.29 21.92
C THR A 604 3.30 -5.75 20.56
N ARG A 605 4.53 -6.25 20.47
CA ARG A 605 5.16 -6.71 19.22
C ARG A 605 6.07 -7.89 19.51
N MET A 606 6.12 -8.84 18.60
CA MET A 606 7.17 -9.86 18.56
C MET A 606 7.66 -10.08 17.13
N THR A 607 8.88 -10.55 16.99
CA THR A 607 9.45 -11.03 15.74
C THR A 607 9.67 -12.53 15.84
N ALA A 608 9.17 -13.29 14.87
CA ALA A 608 9.44 -14.71 14.71
C ALA A 608 10.04 -14.98 13.32
N THR A 609 10.59 -16.17 13.11
CA THR A 609 10.99 -16.64 11.77
C THR A 609 10.01 -17.69 11.28
N VAL A 610 9.62 -17.61 10.01
CA VAL A 610 8.79 -18.62 9.35
C VAL A 610 9.49 -19.98 9.46
N PRO A 611 8.83 -21.02 9.98
CA PRO A 611 9.45 -22.32 10.16
C PRO A 611 9.51 -23.10 8.84
N ASP A 612 10.46 -24.03 8.76
CA ASP A 612 10.45 -25.08 7.74
C ASP A 612 9.27 -26.03 8.01
N GLY A 613 8.26 -25.97 7.15
CA GLY A 613 6.96 -26.61 7.32
C GLY A 613 6.18 -26.70 6.01
N PRO A 614 4.97 -27.29 6.02
CA PRO A 614 4.17 -27.38 4.81
C PRO A 614 3.78 -25.98 4.32
N ALA A 615 4.02 -25.73 3.03
CA ALA A 615 3.64 -24.51 2.34
C ALA A 615 2.10 -24.38 2.20
N GLY A 616 1.65 -23.16 1.91
CA GLY A 616 0.26 -22.74 1.79
C GLY A 616 -0.26 -21.94 2.98
N LEU A 617 -1.56 -21.62 2.92
CA LEU A 617 -2.25 -20.80 3.91
C LEU A 617 -2.42 -21.53 5.25
N VAL A 618 -1.86 -20.94 6.31
CA VAL A 618 -1.88 -21.50 7.67
C VAL A 618 -2.34 -20.48 8.71
N ASP A 619 -2.66 -20.98 9.90
CA ASP A 619 -2.93 -20.15 11.08
C ASP A 619 -1.65 -19.93 11.89
N VAL A 620 -1.33 -18.66 12.17
CA VAL A 620 -0.31 -18.23 13.14
C VAL A 620 -0.97 -18.05 14.49
N VAL A 621 -0.38 -18.68 15.51
CA VAL A 621 -0.91 -18.69 16.87
C VAL A 621 0.22 -18.48 17.88
N VAL A 622 -0.05 -17.69 18.92
CA VAL A 622 0.85 -17.47 20.05
C VAL A 622 0.28 -18.19 21.29
N GLU A 623 1.14 -18.94 21.98
CA GLU A 623 0.82 -19.60 23.25
C GLU A 623 1.67 -19.03 24.39
N LYS A 624 1.02 -18.80 25.55
CA LYS A 624 1.66 -18.30 26.77
C LYS A 624 0.94 -18.87 27.99
N ASN A 625 1.67 -19.52 28.89
CA ASN A 625 1.12 -20.10 30.13
C ASN A 625 -0.13 -20.99 29.94
N GLY A 626 -0.20 -21.75 28.84
CA GLY A 626 -1.34 -22.60 28.50
C GLY A 626 -2.58 -21.84 27.99
N GLN A 627 -2.46 -20.55 27.69
CA GLN A 627 -3.44 -19.77 26.96
C GLN A 627 -3.00 -19.58 25.51
N THR A 628 -3.96 -19.63 24.60
CA THR A 628 -3.75 -19.56 23.15
C THR A 628 -4.42 -18.30 22.60
N SER A 629 -3.74 -17.57 21.72
CA SER A 629 -4.30 -16.40 21.05
C SER A 629 -5.39 -16.76 20.04
N ASN A 630 -6.06 -15.74 19.49
CA ASN A 630 -6.71 -15.88 18.19
C ASN A 630 -5.67 -16.22 17.10
N ALA A 631 -6.15 -16.73 15.97
CA ALA A 631 -5.33 -17.04 14.80
C ALA A 631 -5.21 -15.82 13.87
N ALA A 632 -4.05 -15.66 13.24
CA ALA A 632 -3.84 -14.79 12.09
C ALA A 632 -3.49 -15.63 10.85
N LYS A 633 -4.00 -15.25 9.67
CA LYS A 633 -3.70 -15.94 8.42
C LYS A 633 -2.32 -15.56 7.91
N TYR A 634 -1.57 -16.57 7.45
CA TYR A 634 -0.25 -16.39 6.84
C TYR A 634 -0.05 -17.41 5.72
N ASP A 635 0.49 -16.99 4.59
CA ASP A 635 0.80 -17.88 3.45
C ASP A 635 2.30 -18.25 3.45
N ILE A 636 2.62 -19.52 3.72
CA ILE A 636 3.99 -20.02 3.66
C ILE A 636 4.30 -20.38 2.20
N LEU A 637 5.29 -19.71 1.60
CA LEU A 637 5.74 -20.03 0.25
C LEU A 637 6.59 -21.30 0.24
N THR A 638 6.50 -22.06 -0.84
CA THR A 638 7.25 -23.31 -1.03
C THR A 638 8.76 -23.07 -1.05
N ASP A 639 9.20 -22.03 -1.75
CA ASP A 639 10.57 -21.50 -1.78
C ASP A 639 10.49 -20.03 -2.23
N GLU A 640 11.63 -19.39 -2.48
CA GLU A 640 11.71 -18.08 -3.10
C GLU A 640 11.00 -18.09 -4.46
N PRO A 641 10.10 -17.13 -4.70
CA PRO A 641 9.30 -17.15 -5.90
C PRO A 641 10.08 -16.65 -7.13
N VAL A 642 9.73 -17.19 -8.29
CA VAL A 642 10.22 -16.79 -9.61
C VAL A 642 9.05 -16.76 -10.59
N GLN A 643 9.14 -15.94 -11.64
CA GLN A 643 8.06 -15.76 -12.60
C GLN A 643 8.22 -16.71 -13.80
N VAL A 644 7.16 -17.48 -14.08
CA VAL A 644 7.04 -18.32 -15.28
C VAL A 644 5.84 -17.88 -16.09
N ILE A 645 6.03 -17.69 -17.41
CA ILE A 645 4.98 -17.28 -18.34
C ILE A 645 4.41 -18.53 -19.01
N PHE A 646 3.21 -18.93 -18.61
CA PHE A 646 2.53 -20.10 -19.15
C PHE A 646 1.86 -19.78 -20.47
N HIS A 647 2.01 -20.67 -21.47
CA HIS A 647 1.44 -20.51 -22.81
C HIS A 647 0.60 -21.72 -23.22
N VAL A 648 -0.61 -21.49 -23.72
CA VAL A 648 -1.48 -22.57 -24.22
C VAL A 648 -2.37 -22.12 -25.38
N GLU A 649 -2.44 -22.92 -26.44
CA GLU A 649 -3.42 -22.79 -27.51
C GLU A 649 -4.67 -23.62 -27.14
N ALA A 650 -5.80 -22.94 -26.92
CA ALA A 650 -7.07 -23.54 -26.52
C ALA A 650 -8.28 -22.76 -27.07
N GLU A 651 -9.20 -23.45 -27.74
CA GLU A 651 -10.50 -22.87 -28.09
C GLU A 651 -11.44 -22.87 -26.88
N THR A 652 -12.21 -21.80 -26.66
CA THR A 652 -13.19 -21.67 -25.58
C THR A 652 -14.57 -21.27 -26.10
N GLU A 653 -15.62 -21.61 -25.35
CA GLU A 653 -16.96 -21.04 -25.55
C GLU A 653 -17.08 -19.66 -24.88
N PRO A 654 -18.01 -18.78 -25.31
CA PRO A 654 -18.23 -17.51 -24.63
C PRO A 654 -18.51 -17.69 -23.13
N GLY A 655 -17.75 -16.98 -22.30
CA GLY A 655 -17.85 -17.06 -20.83
C GLY A 655 -16.90 -18.08 -20.19
N GLU A 656 -16.24 -18.94 -20.98
CA GLU A 656 -15.16 -19.80 -20.49
C GLU A 656 -13.83 -19.04 -20.41
N THR A 657 -13.07 -19.32 -19.36
CA THR A 657 -11.72 -18.79 -19.12
C THR A 657 -10.73 -19.94 -18.93
N ILE A 658 -9.45 -19.71 -19.26
CA ILE A 658 -8.37 -20.69 -19.06
C ILE A 658 -7.58 -20.36 -17.81
N HIS A 659 -7.22 -21.38 -17.03
CA HIS A 659 -6.41 -21.28 -15.82
C HIS A 659 -5.35 -22.39 -15.80
N VAL A 660 -4.30 -22.21 -14.99
CA VAL A 660 -3.29 -23.23 -14.68
C VAL A 660 -3.41 -23.67 -13.23
N VAL A 661 -3.34 -24.98 -13.01
CA VAL A 661 -3.49 -25.62 -11.70
C VAL A 661 -2.46 -26.73 -11.58
N GLY A 662 -1.83 -26.87 -10.42
CA GLY A 662 -0.72 -27.81 -10.21
C GLY A 662 -0.55 -28.25 -8.78
N ASP A 663 0.51 -29.04 -8.52
CA ASP A 663 0.80 -29.59 -7.20
C ASP A 663 1.27 -28.59 -6.13
N PRO A 664 2.08 -27.54 -6.39
CA PRO A 664 2.44 -26.58 -5.34
C PRO A 664 1.23 -25.73 -4.91
N PRO A 665 1.20 -25.23 -3.67
CA PRO A 665 0.22 -24.24 -3.21
C PRO A 665 0.11 -23.01 -4.11
N GLU A 666 1.23 -22.56 -4.68
CA GLU A 666 1.28 -21.44 -5.64
C GLU A 666 0.47 -21.70 -6.92
N LEU A 667 0.19 -22.97 -7.25
CA LEU A 667 -0.68 -23.39 -8.36
C LEU A 667 -1.99 -24.02 -7.86
N GLY A 668 -2.39 -23.75 -6.62
CA GLY A 668 -3.68 -24.16 -6.06
C GLY A 668 -3.76 -25.60 -5.54
N SER A 669 -2.65 -26.36 -5.48
CA SER A 669 -2.65 -27.74 -4.95
C SER A 669 -3.73 -28.66 -5.56
N TRP A 670 -3.89 -28.59 -6.89
CA TRP A 670 -4.93 -29.28 -7.68
C TRP A 670 -6.38 -28.85 -7.41
N ASP A 671 -6.62 -27.80 -6.63
CA ASP A 671 -7.93 -27.17 -6.53
C ASP A 671 -8.10 -26.12 -7.64
N ALA A 672 -8.93 -26.45 -8.63
CA ALA A 672 -9.15 -25.61 -9.79
C ALA A 672 -9.82 -24.26 -9.51
N LEU A 673 -10.54 -24.13 -8.39
CA LEU A 673 -11.18 -22.86 -8.00
C LEU A 673 -10.25 -22.00 -7.12
N SER A 674 -9.17 -22.59 -6.63
CA SER A 674 -8.08 -21.90 -5.90
C SER A 674 -6.83 -21.74 -6.76
N GLY A 675 -6.93 -22.02 -8.07
CA GLY A 675 -5.82 -21.94 -9.03
C GLY A 675 -5.45 -20.52 -9.44
N SER A 676 -4.67 -20.39 -10.53
CA SER A 676 -4.23 -19.10 -11.04
C SER A 676 -5.39 -18.15 -11.38
N GLU A 677 -5.10 -16.88 -11.61
CA GLU A 677 -6.07 -16.02 -12.30
C GLU A 677 -6.32 -16.51 -13.74
N SER A 678 -7.35 -15.95 -14.39
CA SER A 678 -7.64 -16.26 -15.78
C SER A 678 -6.54 -15.74 -16.73
N PHE A 679 -6.19 -16.57 -17.71
CA PHE A 679 -5.23 -16.23 -18.75
C PHE A 679 -5.73 -15.08 -19.63
N MET A 680 -4.79 -14.38 -20.26
CA MET A 680 -5.04 -13.36 -21.28
C MET A 680 -4.86 -13.95 -22.67
N ASN A 681 -5.52 -13.39 -23.68
CA ASN A 681 -5.54 -13.93 -25.05
C ASN A 681 -5.59 -12.84 -26.14
N PRO A 682 -4.61 -11.92 -26.20
CA PRO A 682 -4.57 -10.88 -27.23
C PRO A 682 -4.54 -11.48 -28.65
N ASP A 683 -3.96 -12.68 -28.80
CA ASP A 683 -3.79 -13.41 -30.05
C ASP A 683 -4.57 -14.74 -30.05
N TYR A 684 -5.82 -14.73 -29.57
CA TYR A 684 -6.69 -15.93 -29.51
C TYR A 684 -6.64 -16.78 -30.81
N PRO A 685 -6.48 -18.12 -30.73
CA PRO A 685 -6.68 -18.98 -29.55
C PRO A 685 -5.45 -19.21 -28.67
N GLU A 686 -4.40 -18.41 -28.81
CA GLU A 686 -3.27 -18.43 -27.88
C GLU A 686 -3.62 -17.68 -26.59
N TRP A 687 -3.29 -18.30 -25.47
CA TRP A 687 -3.47 -17.76 -24.13
C TRP A 687 -2.13 -17.74 -23.40
N PHE A 688 -1.89 -16.68 -22.63
CA PHE A 688 -0.73 -16.60 -21.75
C PHE A 688 -1.06 -16.05 -20.36
N LEU A 689 -0.22 -16.39 -19.38
CA LEU A 689 -0.29 -15.86 -18.03
C LEU A 689 1.07 -15.92 -17.32
N PRO A 690 1.61 -14.78 -16.84
CA PRO A 690 2.70 -14.78 -15.87
C PRO A 690 2.21 -15.28 -14.51
N VAL A 691 2.93 -16.24 -13.92
CA VAL A 691 2.60 -16.86 -12.63
C VAL A 691 3.85 -16.94 -11.76
N SER A 692 3.70 -16.58 -10.48
CA SER A 692 4.74 -16.73 -9.46
C SER A 692 4.74 -18.18 -8.96
N VAL A 693 5.86 -18.88 -9.12
CA VAL A 693 6.07 -20.29 -8.74
C VAL A 693 7.36 -20.41 -7.91
N PRO A 694 7.57 -21.47 -7.12
CA PRO A 694 8.84 -21.65 -6.40
C PRO A 694 10.01 -21.82 -7.36
N LYS A 695 11.16 -21.19 -7.09
CA LYS A 695 12.39 -21.31 -7.88
C LYS A 695 13.00 -22.71 -7.82
N ASP A 696 13.81 -23.05 -8.83
CA ASP A 696 14.55 -24.33 -8.96
C ASP A 696 13.71 -25.57 -8.60
N THR A 697 12.44 -25.55 -8.96
CA THR A 697 11.46 -26.55 -8.53
C THR A 697 10.82 -27.20 -9.75
N THR A 698 10.90 -28.53 -9.80
CA THR A 698 10.12 -29.33 -10.74
C THR A 698 8.72 -29.57 -10.17
N PHE A 699 7.69 -29.10 -10.87
CA PHE A 699 6.29 -29.26 -10.48
C PHE A 699 5.45 -29.85 -11.61
N GLU A 700 4.31 -30.43 -11.23
CA GLU A 700 3.29 -30.96 -12.13
C GLU A 700 2.09 -30.00 -12.25
N PHE A 701 1.54 -29.87 -13.46
CA PHE A 701 0.39 -28.98 -13.68
C PHE A 701 -0.51 -29.46 -14.82
N LYS A 702 -1.69 -28.83 -14.92
CA LYS A 702 -2.64 -28.92 -16.02
C LYS A 702 -3.33 -27.59 -16.29
N PHE A 703 -3.83 -27.45 -17.51
CA PHE A 703 -4.79 -26.41 -17.85
C PHE A 703 -6.23 -26.84 -17.57
N VAL A 704 -7.04 -25.88 -17.14
CA VAL A 704 -8.48 -26.06 -16.94
C VAL A 704 -9.26 -24.92 -17.61
N LYS A 705 -10.48 -25.23 -18.05
CA LYS A 705 -11.48 -24.26 -18.44
C LYS A 705 -12.48 -24.09 -17.30
N ILE A 706 -12.83 -22.85 -16.98
CA ILE A 706 -13.83 -22.51 -15.98
C ILE A 706 -14.91 -21.65 -16.65
N ASP A 707 -16.17 -22.06 -16.54
CA ASP A 707 -17.33 -21.30 -17.05
C ASP A 707 -17.89 -20.32 -16.00
N GLU A 708 -18.85 -19.48 -16.40
CA GLU A 708 -19.49 -18.48 -15.52
C GLU A 708 -20.27 -19.09 -14.33
N SER A 709 -20.45 -20.41 -14.28
CA SER A 709 -21.09 -21.15 -13.19
C SER A 709 -20.08 -21.97 -12.37
N ASP A 710 -18.78 -21.67 -12.50
CA ASP A 710 -17.66 -22.35 -11.87
C ASP A 710 -17.55 -23.84 -12.24
N ASN A 711 -18.11 -24.27 -13.37
CA ASN A 711 -17.90 -25.64 -13.85
C ASN A 711 -16.51 -25.78 -14.45
N VAL A 712 -15.77 -26.77 -13.96
CA VAL A 712 -14.37 -27.01 -14.35
C VAL A 712 -14.28 -28.12 -15.39
N THR A 713 -13.70 -27.81 -16.55
CA THR A 713 -13.28 -28.80 -17.56
C THR A 713 -11.76 -28.91 -17.56
N TRP A 714 -11.25 -30.09 -17.20
CA TRP A 714 -9.81 -30.36 -17.21
C TRP A 714 -9.33 -30.78 -18.60
N GLU A 715 -8.10 -30.43 -18.95
CA GLU A 715 -7.44 -31.08 -20.08
C GLU A 715 -7.25 -32.59 -19.81
N SER A 716 -7.34 -33.40 -20.86
CA SER A 716 -7.17 -34.85 -20.82
C SER A 716 -5.70 -35.24 -20.62
N GLY A 717 -5.38 -36.54 -20.70
CA GLY A 717 -3.98 -37.01 -20.62
C GLY A 717 -3.32 -36.94 -19.24
N SER A 718 -2.00 -37.14 -19.22
CA SER A 718 -1.16 -37.08 -18.01
C SER A 718 -0.86 -35.65 -17.60
N ASN A 719 -0.46 -35.45 -16.35
CA ASN A 719 0.05 -34.16 -15.88
C ASN A 719 1.25 -33.72 -16.74
N ARG A 720 1.37 -32.41 -16.95
CA ARG A 720 2.55 -31.78 -17.52
C ARG A 720 3.58 -31.55 -16.42
N THR A 721 4.82 -31.34 -16.81
CA THR A 721 5.91 -31.06 -15.86
C THR A 721 6.74 -29.89 -16.40
N PHE A 722 7.12 -28.97 -15.51
CA PHE A 722 8.03 -27.87 -15.79
C PHE A 722 9.03 -27.74 -14.64
N THR A 723 10.21 -27.20 -14.90
CA THR A 723 11.20 -26.85 -13.85
C THR A 723 11.47 -25.37 -13.96
N SER A 724 11.18 -24.63 -12.91
CA SER A 724 11.36 -23.18 -12.85
C SER A 724 12.84 -22.77 -12.87
N PRO A 725 13.13 -21.51 -13.25
CA PRO A 725 14.49 -20.97 -13.24
C PRO A 725 15.17 -21.03 -11.88
N THR A 726 16.50 -20.99 -11.90
CA THR A 726 17.32 -21.05 -10.69
C THR A 726 17.57 -19.69 -10.04
N ASP A 727 17.54 -18.62 -10.83
CA ASP A 727 17.64 -17.23 -10.35
C ASP A 727 16.23 -16.67 -10.14
N SER A 728 15.99 -15.95 -9.04
CA SER A 728 14.66 -15.44 -8.69
C SER A 728 14.23 -14.24 -9.52
N THR A 729 15.19 -13.53 -10.13
CA THR A 729 14.92 -12.42 -11.05
C THR A 729 14.81 -12.86 -12.51
N GLU A 730 15.15 -14.12 -12.83
CA GLU A 730 14.92 -14.68 -14.16
C GLU A 730 13.42 -14.83 -14.45
N THR A 731 13.08 -14.68 -15.71
CA THR A 731 11.74 -14.95 -16.24
C THR A 731 11.86 -15.99 -17.34
N GLU A 732 10.93 -16.95 -17.39
CA GLU A 732 10.96 -18.01 -18.40
C GLU A 732 9.57 -18.30 -18.98
N ASP A 733 9.48 -18.27 -20.31
CA ASP A 733 8.34 -18.78 -21.05
C ASP A 733 8.33 -20.30 -21.05
N THR A 734 7.18 -20.87 -20.70
CA THR A 734 6.92 -22.28 -21.03
C THR A 734 6.83 -22.46 -22.56
N PRO A 735 7.08 -23.67 -23.09
CA PRO A 735 6.75 -23.97 -24.49
C PRO A 735 5.26 -23.73 -24.74
N LEU A 736 4.89 -23.25 -25.94
CA LEU A 736 3.49 -23.20 -26.35
C LEU A 736 2.88 -24.61 -26.29
N TYR A 737 1.99 -24.83 -25.33
CA TYR A 737 1.26 -26.07 -25.19
C TYR A 737 -0.02 -26.06 -26.03
N TYR A 738 -0.47 -27.25 -26.43
CA TYR A 738 -1.78 -27.43 -27.06
C TYR A 738 -2.71 -28.10 -26.06
N TRP A 739 -3.95 -27.61 -25.98
CA TRP A 739 -4.99 -28.21 -25.14
C TRP A 739 -5.17 -29.72 -25.44
N GLN A 740 -5.13 -30.56 -24.39
CA GLN A 740 -5.39 -31.99 -24.54
C GLN A 740 -6.90 -32.26 -24.40
N SER A 741 -7.54 -32.64 -25.51
CA SER A 741 -8.98 -32.95 -25.58
C SER A 741 -9.34 -34.34 -25.05
#